data_AF-A0A2X3FCP0-F1
#
_entry.id   AF-A0A2X3FCP0-F1
#
_cell.length_a   1.000
_cell.length_b   1.000
_cell.length_c   1.000
_cell.angle_alpha   90.00
_cell.angle_beta   90.00
_cell.angle_gamma   90.00
#
_symmetry.space_group_name_H-M   'P 1'
#
loop_
_entity.id
_entity.type
_entity.pdbx_description
1 polymer ?
#
loop_
_entity_poly.entity_id
_entity_poly.type
_entity_poly.pdbx_seq_one_letter_code
_entity_poly.pdbx_strand_id
1 'polypeptide(L)'
;MLLPVIMAGGTGSRLWPMSRELYPKQFLRLFGQNSMLQETITRLSGLEIHEPMVICNEEHRFLVAEQLRQLNKLSNNIILEPVGRNTAPAIALAALQATRHGDDPLMLVLAADHIINNQPVFHDAIRVAEQYADEGHLVTFGIVPNAPETGYGYIQRGVALTDSAHTPYQVARFVEKPDRERAEAYLASGEYYWNSGMFMFRAKKYLSELAKFRPDILEACQAAVNAADNGSDFISIPHDIFCECPDESVDYAVMEKTADAVVVGLDADWSDVGSWSALWEVSPKDGQGNVLSGDAWVHNSENCYINSDEKLVAAIGVENLVIVSTKDAVLVMNRERSQDVKKAVEFLKQNQRSEYKRHREIYRPWGRCDVVVQTPRFNVNRITVKPGGAFSMQMHHHRAEHWVILAGTGQVTVNGKQFLLTENQSTFIPIGAEHSLENPGRIPLEVLEIQSGRTSARTTLFVLKTSMVVANFFGTKRRMTQLTCFKAYDIRGELGEELNEDIAYRIGRAYGEFLKPGKIVVGGDVRLTSESLKLALARGLMDAGTDVLDIGLSGTEEIYFATFHLGVDGGIEVTASHNPMNYNGMKLVRENAKPISGDTGLRDIQRLAEENQFPPVDPARRGTLRQISVLKEYVDHLMGYVDLANFTRPLKLVVNSGNGAAGHVIDEVEKRFAAAGAPVTFIKVHHQPDGHFPNGIPNPLLPECRQDTADAVRAHQADMGIAFDGDFDRCFLFDDEASFIEGYYIVGLLAEAFLQKLPGAKIIHDPRLTWNTVDIVTRSGGQPVMSKTGHAFIKERMRQEDAIYGGEMSAHHYFRDFAYCDSGMIPWLLVAELLCLKNSSLKSLVADRQAAFPASGEINRKLGNAAEAIARIRAQYEPAAAHIDTTDGISIEYPEWRFNLRTSNTEPVVRLNVESRADTALMNEKTAELLNLLKEESL
;
A
#
# COMPACT_ATOMS: atom_id res chain seq x y z
N MET A 1 -22.30 15.40 -34.27
CA MET A 1 -21.20 14.45 -34.03
C MET A 1 -21.21 14.07 -32.56
N LEU A 2 -21.19 12.76 -32.27
CA LEU A 2 -21.17 12.21 -30.91
C LEU A 2 -19.75 12.24 -30.34
N LEU A 3 -19.59 12.48 -29.05
CA LEU A 3 -18.34 12.25 -28.34
C LEU A 3 -18.41 10.90 -27.62
N PRO A 4 -17.72 9.84 -28.09
CA PRO A 4 -17.63 8.60 -27.35
C PRO A 4 -16.81 8.81 -26.08
N VAL A 5 -17.36 8.43 -24.93
CA VAL A 5 -16.66 8.40 -23.64
C VAL A 5 -16.54 6.94 -23.20
N ILE A 6 -15.34 6.39 -23.25
CA ILE A 6 -15.09 4.97 -23.03
C ILE A 6 -14.52 4.74 -21.64
N MET A 7 -15.25 3.98 -20.83
CA MET A 7 -14.90 3.63 -19.46
C MET A 7 -14.04 2.37 -19.41
N ALA A 8 -12.77 2.51 -19.04
CA ALA A 8 -11.77 1.43 -19.03
C ALA A 8 -11.00 1.29 -17.70
N GLY A 9 -11.65 1.59 -16.56
CA GLY A 9 -11.01 1.61 -15.23
C GLY A 9 -11.17 0.33 -14.37
N GLY A 10 -12.00 -0.64 -14.76
CA GLY A 10 -12.26 -1.83 -13.94
C GLY A 10 -11.12 -2.86 -13.94
N THR A 11 -10.87 -3.56 -12.83
CA THR A 11 -9.77 -4.55 -12.73
C THR A 11 -10.10 -5.95 -13.28
N GLY A 12 -11.38 -6.35 -13.34
CA GLY A 12 -11.82 -7.57 -14.01
C GLY A 12 -11.27 -8.89 -13.43
N SER A 13 -11.13 -9.01 -12.10
CA SER A 13 -10.43 -10.16 -11.44
C SER A 13 -11.07 -11.55 -11.63
N ARG A 14 -12.34 -11.63 -12.03
CA ARG A 14 -13.07 -12.90 -12.24
C ARG A 14 -12.64 -13.67 -13.50
N LEU A 15 -11.83 -13.04 -14.34
CA LEU A 15 -11.23 -13.63 -15.54
C LEU A 15 -9.74 -13.96 -15.35
N TRP A 16 -9.28 -14.11 -14.10
CA TRP A 16 -7.98 -14.73 -13.83
C TRP A 16 -7.95 -16.15 -14.46
N PRO A 17 -6.85 -16.61 -15.06
CA PRO A 17 -5.50 -16.03 -15.07
C PRO A 17 -5.20 -15.04 -16.20
N MET A 18 -6.14 -14.84 -17.13
CA MET A 18 -5.94 -13.89 -18.24
C MET A 18 -6.04 -12.43 -17.80
N SER A 19 -7.04 -12.09 -16.97
CA SER A 19 -7.17 -10.75 -16.40
C SER A 19 -6.39 -10.66 -15.09
N ARG A 20 -5.54 -9.65 -14.97
CA ARG A 20 -4.70 -9.36 -13.80
C ARG A 20 -4.76 -7.88 -13.47
N GLU A 21 -4.41 -7.50 -12.25
CA GLU A 21 -4.47 -6.10 -11.77
C GLU A 21 -3.82 -5.09 -12.73
N LEU A 22 -2.62 -5.41 -13.24
CA LEU A 22 -1.89 -4.54 -14.17
C LEU A 22 -2.18 -4.80 -15.66
N TYR A 23 -3.04 -5.76 -15.98
CA TYR A 23 -3.49 -6.05 -17.34
C TYR A 23 -4.94 -6.55 -17.31
N PRO A 24 -5.89 -5.65 -17.02
CA PRO A 24 -7.28 -6.04 -16.81
C PRO A 24 -8.00 -6.36 -18.12
N LYS A 25 -9.20 -6.93 -17.97
CA LYS A 25 -10.01 -7.52 -19.05
C LYS A 25 -10.25 -6.62 -20.27
N GLN A 26 -10.31 -5.30 -20.08
CA GLN A 26 -10.58 -4.33 -21.14
C GLN A 26 -9.49 -4.34 -22.22
N PHE A 27 -8.28 -4.75 -21.86
CA PHE A 27 -7.13 -4.77 -22.77
C PHE A 27 -6.88 -6.15 -23.38
N LEU A 28 -7.70 -7.15 -23.04
CA LEU A 28 -7.56 -8.52 -23.51
C LEU A 28 -8.39 -8.79 -24.76
N ARG A 29 -7.90 -9.72 -25.59
CA ARG A 29 -8.61 -10.28 -26.75
C ARG A 29 -9.49 -11.43 -26.30
N LEU A 30 -10.59 -11.12 -25.63
CA LEU A 30 -11.52 -12.13 -25.08
C LEU A 30 -12.55 -12.60 -26.11
N PHE A 31 -12.83 -11.76 -27.11
CA PHE A 31 -13.79 -12.01 -28.15
C PHE A 31 -13.31 -11.37 -29.46
N GLY A 32 -13.00 -12.21 -30.45
CA GLY A 32 -12.46 -11.74 -31.73
C GLY A 32 -10.94 -11.49 -31.71
N GLN A 33 -10.48 -10.62 -32.61
CA GLN A 33 -9.05 -10.36 -32.84
C GLN A 33 -8.55 -9.10 -32.14
N ASN A 34 -9.43 -8.15 -31.81
CA ASN A 34 -9.06 -6.94 -31.09
C ASN A 34 -9.28 -7.11 -29.58
N SER A 35 -8.70 -6.19 -28.81
CA SER A 35 -9.03 -6.10 -27.38
C SER A 35 -10.44 -5.56 -27.17
N MET A 36 -11.02 -5.77 -25.98
CA MET A 36 -12.36 -5.28 -25.66
C MET A 36 -12.51 -3.75 -25.81
N LEU A 37 -11.49 -2.97 -25.42
CA LEU A 37 -11.42 -1.53 -25.68
C LEU A 37 -11.46 -1.21 -27.17
N GLN A 38 -10.66 -1.92 -27.98
CA GLN A 38 -10.61 -1.71 -29.43
C GLN A 38 -11.91 -2.13 -30.12
N GLU A 39 -12.56 -3.22 -29.69
CA GLU A 39 -13.88 -3.63 -30.17
C GLU A 39 -14.95 -2.57 -29.82
N THR A 40 -14.85 -1.95 -28.64
CA THR A 40 -15.75 -0.88 -28.21
C THR A 40 -15.63 0.37 -29.09
N ILE A 41 -14.43 0.70 -29.55
CA ILE A 41 -14.21 1.83 -30.47
C ILE A 41 -14.62 1.45 -31.90
N THR A 42 -14.24 0.26 -32.35
CA THR A 42 -14.43 -0.17 -33.74
C THR A 42 -15.91 -0.37 -34.08
N ARG A 43 -16.74 -0.82 -33.13
CA ARG A 43 -18.20 -0.96 -33.34
C ARG A 43 -18.92 0.36 -33.62
N LEU A 44 -18.29 1.50 -33.33
CA LEU A 44 -18.85 2.83 -33.64
C LEU A 44 -18.60 3.24 -35.10
N SER A 45 -17.81 2.47 -35.86
CA SER A 45 -17.57 2.71 -37.28
C SER A 45 -18.89 2.73 -38.06
N GLY A 46 -19.19 3.84 -38.74
CA GLY A 46 -20.46 4.06 -39.43
C GLY A 46 -21.34 5.14 -38.78
N LEU A 47 -20.98 5.60 -37.58
CA LEU A 47 -21.59 6.76 -36.92
C LEU A 47 -20.71 8.00 -37.06
N GLU A 48 -21.32 9.19 -37.01
CA GLU A 48 -20.59 10.46 -37.02
C GLU A 48 -20.07 10.80 -35.61
N ILE A 49 -18.83 10.42 -35.32
CA ILE A 49 -18.20 10.55 -34.00
C ILE A 49 -16.98 11.47 -34.02
N HIS A 50 -16.77 12.18 -32.91
CA HIS A 50 -15.48 12.77 -32.55
C HIS A 50 -14.47 11.67 -32.18
N GLU A 51 -13.21 12.07 -31.97
CA GLU A 51 -12.22 11.16 -31.41
C GLU A 51 -12.66 10.70 -30.00
N PRO A 52 -12.53 9.40 -29.67
CA PRO A 52 -13.08 8.87 -28.43
C PRO A 52 -12.28 9.39 -27.24
N MET A 53 -12.94 9.78 -26.15
CA MET A 53 -12.30 10.07 -24.88
C MET A 53 -12.28 8.79 -24.04
N VAL A 54 -11.12 8.34 -23.57
CA VAL A 54 -10.98 7.12 -22.78
C VAL A 54 -10.61 7.48 -21.34
N ILE A 55 -11.31 6.90 -20.37
CA ILE A 55 -11.03 7.08 -18.94
C ILE A 55 -10.47 5.77 -18.41
N CYS A 56 -9.28 5.82 -17.81
CA CYS A 56 -8.66 4.64 -17.22
C CYS A 56 -7.86 4.99 -15.97
N ASN A 57 -7.48 3.97 -15.19
CA ASN A 57 -6.54 4.15 -14.10
C ASN A 57 -5.15 4.56 -14.64
N GLU A 58 -4.43 5.40 -13.89
CA GLU A 58 -3.08 5.85 -14.24
C GLU A 58 -2.09 4.70 -14.51
N GLU A 59 -2.21 3.58 -13.79
CA GLU A 59 -1.35 2.40 -13.98
C GLU A 59 -1.49 1.77 -15.38
N HIS A 60 -2.62 1.99 -16.05
CA HIS A 60 -2.94 1.40 -17.36
C HIS A 60 -2.65 2.33 -18.55
N ARG A 61 -2.13 3.54 -18.31
CA ARG A 61 -1.94 4.60 -19.32
C ARG A 61 -1.25 4.13 -20.60
N PHE A 62 -0.22 3.29 -20.49
CA PHE A 62 0.55 2.84 -21.65
C PHE A 62 -0.20 1.79 -22.48
N LEU A 63 -1.07 1.00 -21.85
CA LEU A 63 -1.89 0.00 -22.53
C LEU A 63 -2.95 0.68 -23.38
N VAL A 64 -3.67 1.64 -22.79
CA VAL A 64 -4.67 2.45 -23.48
C VAL A 64 -4.03 3.20 -24.64
N ALA A 65 -2.93 3.91 -24.39
CA ALA A 65 -2.24 4.68 -25.43
C ALA A 65 -1.78 3.80 -26.60
N GLU A 66 -1.25 2.61 -26.34
CA GLU A 66 -0.83 1.70 -27.42
C GLU A 66 -2.02 1.14 -28.20
N GLN A 67 -3.12 0.78 -27.53
CA GLN A 67 -4.31 0.26 -28.21
C GLN A 67 -5.01 1.33 -29.06
N LEU A 68 -5.08 2.57 -28.58
CA LEU A 68 -5.55 3.71 -29.38
C LEU A 68 -4.61 4.01 -30.55
N ARG A 69 -3.30 3.92 -30.35
CA ARG A 69 -2.30 4.10 -31.42
C ARG A 69 -2.45 3.05 -32.52
N GLN A 70 -2.71 1.80 -32.18
CA GLN A 70 -2.98 0.73 -33.15
C GLN A 70 -4.22 1.01 -34.02
N LEU A 71 -5.19 1.76 -33.49
CA LEU A 71 -6.38 2.20 -34.24
C LEU A 71 -6.21 3.57 -34.92
N ASN A 72 -5.05 4.24 -34.78
CA ASN A 72 -4.84 5.63 -35.18
C ASN A 72 -5.87 6.59 -34.55
N LYS A 73 -6.16 6.41 -33.26
CA LYS A 73 -7.13 7.20 -32.47
C LYS A 73 -6.53 7.87 -31.23
N LEU A 74 -5.20 7.91 -31.10
CA LEU A 74 -4.51 8.56 -29.99
C LEU A 74 -4.36 10.06 -30.28
N SER A 75 -4.95 10.92 -29.46
CA SER A 75 -5.03 12.37 -29.73
C SER A 75 -5.32 13.22 -28.48
N ASN A 76 -4.50 13.08 -27.42
CA ASN A 76 -4.72 13.80 -26.14
C ASN A 76 -6.06 13.49 -25.46
N ASN A 77 -6.56 12.29 -25.68
CA ASN A 77 -7.93 11.89 -25.39
C ASN A 77 -8.02 10.84 -24.28
N ILE A 78 -7.01 10.75 -23.41
CA ILE A 78 -6.97 9.78 -22.30
C ILE A 78 -7.01 10.55 -20.97
N ILE A 79 -8.06 10.34 -20.17
CA ILE A 79 -8.15 10.81 -18.80
C ILE A 79 -7.62 9.73 -17.87
N LEU A 80 -6.63 10.09 -17.05
CA LEU A 80 -6.01 9.19 -16.07
C LEU A 80 -6.58 9.46 -14.70
N GLU A 81 -7.38 8.51 -14.19
CA GLU A 81 -7.85 8.50 -12.82
C GLU A 81 -6.73 7.99 -11.89
N PRO A 82 -6.36 8.77 -10.87
CA PRO A 82 -5.35 8.36 -9.89
C PRO A 82 -5.89 7.31 -8.91
N VAL A 83 -7.21 7.30 -8.70
CA VAL A 83 -7.96 6.32 -7.90
C VAL A 83 -9.34 6.14 -8.53
N GLY A 84 -9.88 4.92 -8.55
CA GLY A 84 -11.23 4.69 -9.08
C GLY A 84 -12.31 5.24 -8.14
N ARG A 85 -13.26 6.00 -8.68
CA ARG A 85 -14.39 6.60 -7.94
C ARG A 85 -15.77 6.26 -8.55
N ASN A 86 -15.86 5.16 -9.30
CA ASN A 86 -17.08 4.68 -9.97
C ASN A 86 -17.59 5.63 -11.08
N THR A 87 -18.78 5.38 -11.64
CA THR A 87 -19.17 5.95 -12.93
C THR A 87 -19.58 7.41 -12.90
N ALA A 88 -20.15 7.95 -11.80
CA ALA A 88 -20.56 9.35 -11.78
C ALA A 88 -19.36 10.32 -11.83
N PRO A 89 -18.32 10.17 -10.99
CA PRO A 89 -17.14 11.03 -11.06
C PRO A 89 -16.39 10.91 -12.38
N ALA A 90 -16.25 9.71 -12.92
CA ALA A 90 -15.56 9.50 -14.19
C ALA A 90 -16.29 10.19 -15.37
N ILE A 91 -17.62 10.03 -15.47
CA ILE A 91 -18.41 10.74 -16.48
C ILE A 91 -18.33 12.26 -16.26
N ALA A 92 -18.30 12.73 -15.01
CA ALA A 92 -18.13 14.15 -14.70
C ALA A 92 -16.78 14.69 -15.18
N LEU A 93 -15.68 13.97 -14.97
CA LEU A 93 -14.36 14.33 -15.51
C LEU A 93 -14.40 14.49 -17.04
N ALA A 94 -15.02 13.54 -17.74
CA ALA A 94 -15.16 13.61 -19.20
C ALA A 94 -16.05 14.79 -19.65
N ALA A 95 -17.20 14.99 -19.01
CA ALA A 95 -18.10 16.10 -19.31
C ALA A 95 -17.43 17.47 -19.10
N LEU A 96 -16.70 17.63 -18.00
CA LEU A 96 -15.97 18.85 -17.67
C LEU A 96 -14.84 19.11 -18.67
N GLN A 97 -14.08 18.07 -19.04
CA GLN A 97 -13.04 18.20 -20.04
C GLN A 97 -13.63 18.55 -21.42
N ALA A 98 -14.73 17.89 -21.81
CA ALA A 98 -15.41 18.10 -23.08
C ALA A 98 -16.05 19.49 -23.21
N THR A 99 -16.40 20.14 -22.10
CA THR A 99 -17.03 21.48 -22.07
C THR A 99 -16.04 22.61 -21.78
N ARG A 100 -14.77 22.29 -21.55
CA ARG A 100 -13.72 23.25 -21.13
C ARG A 100 -13.53 24.43 -22.07
N HIS A 101 -13.79 24.26 -23.36
CA HIS A 101 -13.64 25.30 -24.38
C HIS A 101 -14.97 25.98 -24.78
N GLY A 102 -16.03 25.76 -23.99
CA GLY A 102 -17.36 26.34 -24.21
C GLY A 102 -18.30 25.43 -25.02
N ASP A 103 -17.79 24.34 -25.57
CA ASP A 103 -18.55 23.32 -26.30
C ASP A 103 -19.59 22.62 -25.40
N ASP A 104 -20.56 21.95 -26.02
CA ASP A 104 -21.55 21.10 -25.34
C ASP A 104 -21.86 19.85 -26.19
N PRO A 105 -20.88 18.93 -26.29
CA PRO A 105 -21.03 17.76 -27.14
C PRO A 105 -22.08 16.80 -26.55
N LEU A 106 -22.71 16.06 -27.45
CA LEU A 106 -23.55 14.93 -27.09
C LEU A 106 -22.64 13.74 -26.77
N MET A 107 -22.59 13.33 -25.50
CA MET A 107 -21.71 12.25 -25.05
C MET A 107 -22.41 10.90 -25.16
N LEU A 108 -21.71 9.91 -25.72
CA LEU A 108 -22.09 8.50 -25.70
C LEU A 108 -21.15 7.76 -24.75
N VAL A 109 -21.61 7.45 -23.54
CA VAL A 109 -20.84 6.77 -22.50
C VAL A 109 -20.96 5.26 -22.69
N LEU A 110 -19.83 4.58 -22.82
CA LEU A 110 -19.75 3.14 -23.09
C LEU A 110 -18.76 2.47 -22.15
N ALA A 111 -19.12 1.29 -21.63
CA ALA A 111 -18.17 0.42 -20.93
C ALA A 111 -17.33 -0.37 -21.92
N ALA A 112 -16.03 -0.50 -21.63
CA ALA A 112 -15.06 -1.17 -22.51
C ALA A 112 -15.08 -2.71 -22.40
N ASP A 113 -16.09 -3.30 -21.78
CA ASP A 113 -16.19 -4.74 -21.47
C ASP A 113 -17.49 -5.39 -21.97
N HIS A 114 -18.25 -4.71 -22.82
CA HIS A 114 -19.42 -5.29 -23.49
C HIS A 114 -19.07 -6.00 -24.79
N ILE A 115 -19.75 -7.11 -25.07
CA ILE A 115 -19.88 -7.71 -26.41
C ILE A 115 -21.24 -7.30 -26.97
N ILE A 116 -21.27 -6.92 -28.24
CA ILE A 116 -22.48 -6.55 -28.98
C ILE A 116 -22.34 -7.13 -30.40
N ASN A 117 -23.04 -8.21 -30.71
CA ASN A 117 -22.89 -8.89 -32.01
C ASN A 117 -23.75 -8.24 -33.11
N ASN A 118 -24.87 -7.59 -32.76
CA ASN A 118 -25.75 -6.96 -33.73
C ASN A 118 -25.51 -5.45 -33.82
N GLN A 119 -24.43 -5.08 -34.51
CA GLN A 119 -24.03 -3.68 -34.69
C GLN A 119 -25.11 -2.79 -35.34
N PRO A 120 -25.85 -3.23 -36.39
CA PRO A 120 -26.93 -2.43 -36.97
C PRO A 120 -28.02 -2.04 -35.94
N VAL A 121 -28.49 -2.99 -35.13
CA VAL A 121 -29.50 -2.72 -34.09
C VAL A 121 -28.96 -1.77 -33.02
N PHE A 122 -27.69 -1.91 -32.66
CA PHE A 122 -27.03 -0.98 -31.74
C PHE A 122 -26.96 0.45 -32.30
N HIS A 123 -26.65 0.60 -33.60
CA HIS A 123 -26.64 1.91 -34.27
C HIS A 123 -28.04 2.52 -34.37
N ASP A 124 -29.06 1.72 -34.64
CA ASP A 124 -30.45 2.18 -34.68
C ASP A 124 -30.89 2.69 -33.30
N ALA A 125 -30.55 1.97 -32.23
CA ALA A 125 -30.81 2.42 -30.85
C ALA A 125 -30.07 3.71 -30.50
N ILE A 126 -28.82 3.87 -30.95
CA ILE A 126 -28.06 5.13 -30.80
C ILE A 126 -28.78 6.29 -31.51
N ARG A 127 -29.26 6.11 -32.75
CA ARG A 127 -29.97 7.17 -33.47
C ARG A 127 -31.29 7.56 -32.81
N VAL A 128 -31.99 6.60 -32.21
CA VAL A 128 -33.17 6.90 -31.38
C VAL A 128 -32.76 7.67 -30.15
N ALA A 129 -31.74 7.22 -29.41
CA ALA A 129 -31.24 7.90 -28.21
C ALA A 129 -30.78 9.35 -28.50
N GLU A 130 -30.15 9.58 -29.66
CA GLU A 130 -29.69 10.91 -30.09
C GLU A 130 -30.84 11.92 -30.10
N GLN A 131 -32.01 11.53 -30.63
CA GLN A 131 -33.18 12.42 -30.73
C GLN A 131 -33.62 12.94 -29.36
N TYR A 132 -33.74 12.06 -28.37
CA TYR A 132 -34.19 12.43 -27.02
C TYR A 132 -33.10 13.17 -26.24
N ALA A 133 -31.85 12.76 -26.40
CA ALA A 133 -30.75 13.43 -25.73
C ALA A 133 -30.55 14.87 -26.26
N ASP A 134 -30.83 15.11 -27.55
CA ASP A 134 -30.86 16.45 -28.14
C ASP A 134 -32.00 17.32 -27.60
N GLU A 135 -33.14 16.71 -27.26
CA GLU A 135 -34.28 17.35 -26.57
C GLU A 135 -34.04 17.59 -25.07
N GLY A 136 -32.89 17.15 -24.54
CA GLY A 136 -32.46 17.40 -23.17
C GLY A 136 -32.72 16.25 -22.20
N HIS A 137 -33.09 15.07 -22.67
CA HIS A 137 -33.22 13.88 -21.82
C HIS A 137 -31.88 13.26 -21.44
N LEU A 138 -31.85 12.55 -20.31
CA LEU A 138 -30.74 11.68 -19.92
C LEU A 138 -31.10 10.25 -20.33
N VAL A 139 -30.51 9.78 -21.42
CA VAL A 139 -30.86 8.49 -22.01
C VAL A 139 -29.97 7.39 -21.44
N THR A 140 -30.56 6.26 -21.08
CA THR A 140 -29.87 5.00 -20.78
C THR A 140 -30.35 3.90 -21.72
N PHE A 141 -29.52 2.89 -21.96
CA PHE A 141 -29.86 1.76 -22.82
C PHE A 141 -30.23 0.56 -21.96
N GLY A 142 -31.47 0.07 -22.10
CA GLY A 142 -31.97 -1.10 -21.39
C GLY A 142 -31.88 -2.34 -22.26
N ILE A 143 -31.15 -3.37 -21.84
CA ILE A 143 -31.05 -4.62 -22.60
C ILE A 143 -32.31 -5.45 -22.40
N VAL A 144 -32.88 -5.99 -23.48
CA VAL A 144 -34.03 -6.90 -23.39
C VAL A 144 -33.60 -8.21 -22.70
N PRO A 145 -34.13 -8.54 -21.51
CA PRO A 145 -33.73 -9.74 -20.79
C PRO A 145 -34.20 -10.99 -21.53
N ASN A 146 -33.30 -11.97 -21.69
CA ASN A 146 -33.63 -13.28 -22.24
C ASN A 146 -33.61 -14.41 -21.19
N ALA A 147 -33.16 -14.09 -19.97
CA ALA A 147 -33.08 -14.99 -18.83
C ALA A 147 -33.23 -14.21 -17.51
N PRO A 148 -33.57 -14.86 -16.39
CA PRO A 148 -33.61 -14.21 -15.09
C PRO A 148 -32.19 -14.11 -14.52
N GLU A 149 -31.52 -12.99 -14.76
CA GLU A 149 -30.18 -12.76 -14.24
C GLU A 149 -30.15 -12.09 -12.86
N THR A 150 -29.26 -12.56 -12.00
CA THR A 150 -29.10 -12.04 -10.62
C THR A 150 -27.84 -11.20 -10.47
N GLY A 151 -26.93 -11.27 -11.46
CA GLY A 151 -25.69 -10.50 -11.48
C GLY A 151 -25.84 -9.07 -12.00
N TYR A 152 -26.96 -8.73 -12.65
CA TYR A 152 -27.20 -7.45 -13.32
C TYR A 152 -28.17 -6.55 -12.54
N GLY A 153 -28.03 -5.24 -12.72
CA GLY A 153 -29.07 -4.28 -12.39
C GLY A 153 -30.22 -4.33 -13.40
N TYR A 154 -31.41 -3.90 -13.00
CA TYR A 154 -32.60 -3.81 -13.84
C TYR A 154 -33.15 -2.39 -13.86
N ILE A 155 -33.81 -2.03 -14.96
CA ILE A 155 -34.51 -0.76 -15.17
C ILE A 155 -35.98 -1.10 -15.41
N GLN A 156 -36.87 -0.59 -14.56
CA GLN A 156 -38.31 -0.69 -14.80
C GLN A 156 -38.74 0.42 -15.77
N ARG A 157 -39.36 0.03 -16.89
CA ARG A 157 -39.91 1.00 -17.85
C ARG A 157 -41.20 1.61 -17.33
N GLY A 158 -41.33 2.93 -17.49
CA GLY A 158 -42.49 3.73 -17.15
C GLY A 158 -43.39 3.97 -18.36
N VAL A 159 -43.86 5.21 -18.52
CA VAL A 159 -44.77 5.60 -19.60
C VAL A 159 -44.03 5.67 -20.93
N ALA A 160 -44.66 5.12 -21.98
CA ALA A 160 -44.21 5.23 -23.37
C ALA A 160 -44.21 6.69 -23.84
N LEU A 161 -43.13 7.14 -24.47
CA LEU A 161 -43.04 8.50 -25.02
C LEU A 161 -43.61 8.61 -26.44
N THR A 162 -43.71 7.48 -27.17
CA THR A 162 -44.29 7.39 -28.53
C THR A 162 -45.04 6.07 -28.73
N ASP A 163 -45.84 5.94 -29.79
CA ASP A 163 -46.50 4.69 -30.20
C ASP A 163 -45.76 4.00 -31.36
N SER A 164 -44.46 3.72 -31.22
CA SER A 164 -43.63 3.09 -32.26
C SER A 164 -42.98 1.76 -31.82
N ALA A 165 -42.44 0.98 -32.76
CA ALA A 165 -41.78 -0.31 -32.45
C ALA A 165 -40.47 -0.15 -31.64
N HIS A 166 -39.84 1.03 -31.66
CA HIS A 166 -38.64 1.38 -30.89
C HIS A 166 -38.95 2.46 -29.86
N THR A 167 -40.10 2.34 -29.19
CA THR A 167 -40.58 3.33 -28.23
C THR A 167 -39.63 3.45 -27.04
N PRO A 168 -39.10 4.65 -26.75
CA PRO A 168 -38.45 4.92 -25.49
C PRO A 168 -39.49 5.11 -24.38
N TYR A 169 -39.10 4.76 -23.18
CA TYR A 169 -39.94 4.86 -21.99
C TYR A 169 -39.29 5.80 -20.98
N GLN A 170 -40.10 6.48 -20.18
CA GLN A 170 -39.57 7.09 -18.95
C GLN A 170 -38.97 6.00 -18.05
N VAL A 171 -37.93 6.32 -17.29
CA VAL A 171 -37.44 5.40 -16.27
C VAL A 171 -38.32 5.50 -15.02
N ALA A 172 -38.94 4.39 -14.62
CA ALA A 172 -39.74 4.36 -13.40
C ALA A 172 -38.87 4.18 -12.15
N ARG A 173 -37.88 3.28 -12.21
CA ARG A 173 -36.88 3.06 -11.16
C ARG A 173 -35.75 2.15 -11.63
N PHE A 174 -34.63 2.20 -10.92
CA PHE A 174 -33.55 1.22 -11.00
C PHE A 174 -33.70 0.18 -9.89
N VAL A 175 -33.26 -1.04 -10.15
CA VAL A 175 -33.24 -2.15 -9.17
C VAL A 175 -31.91 -2.86 -9.26
N GLU A 176 -31.15 -2.90 -8.16
CA GLU A 176 -29.85 -3.56 -8.14
C GLU A 176 -29.97 -5.04 -7.78
N LYS A 177 -29.38 -5.90 -8.64
CA LYS A 177 -29.10 -7.33 -8.41
C LYS A 177 -30.19 -8.08 -7.61
N PRO A 178 -31.39 -8.28 -8.19
CA PRO A 178 -32.47 -9.00 -7.54
C PRO A 178 -32.10 -10.46 -7.26
N ASP A 179 -32.79 -11.08 -6.29
CA ASP A 179 -32.77 -12.53 -6.12
C ASP A 179 -33.43 -13.24 -7.33
N ARG A 180 -33.24 -14.55 -7.43
CA ARG A 180 -33.72 -15.35 -8.58
C ARG A 180 -35.24 -15.23 -8.77
N GLU A 181 -36.01 -15.30 -7.70
CA GLU A 181 -37.48 -15.25 -7.74
C GLU A 181 -37.96 -13.91 -8.30
N ARG A 182 -37.37 -12.80 -7.84
CA ARG A 182 -37.67 -11.46 -8.37
C ARG A 182 -37.23 -11.30 -9.82
N ALA A 183 -36.06 -11.82 -10.20
CA ALA A 183 -35.58 -11.78 -11.59
C ALA A 183 -36.53 -12.54 -12.54
N GLU A 184 -37.05 -13.70 -12.11
CA GLU A 184 -38.07 -14.48 -12.83
C GLU A 184 -39.38 -13.69 -12.98
N ALA A 185 -39.82 -13.02 -11.92
CA ALA A 185 -41.01 -12.16 -11.96
C ALA A 185 -40.82 -10.95 -12.91
N TYR A 186 -39.64 -10.33 -12.91
CA TYR A 186 -39.30 -9.22 -13.80
C TYR A 186 -39.31 -9.67 -15.27
N LEU A 187 -38.70 -10.80 -15.58
CA LEU A 187 -38.72 -11.39 -16.92
C LEU A 187 -40.16 -11.69 -17.37
N ALA A 188 -40.96 -12.32 -16.50
CA ALA A 188 -42.35 -12.68 -16.81
C ALA A 188 -43.25 -11.46 -17.06
N SER A 189 -42.97 -10.33 -16.39
CA SER A 189 -43.75 -9.08 -16.59
C SER A 189 -43.50 -8.43 -17.96
N GLY A 190 -42.30 -8.58 -18.53
CA GLY A 190 -41.87 -7.83 -19.71
C GLY A 190 -41.74 -6.31 -19.48
N GLU A 191 -41.77 -5.84 -18.23
CA GLU A 191 -41.66 -4.41 -17.87
C GLU A 191 -40.24 -3.97 -17.52
N TYR A 192 -39.29 -4.90 -17.48
CA TYR A 192 -37.93 -4.61 -17.04
C TYR A 192 -36.91 -4.87 -18.14
N TYR A 193 -35.89 -4.03 -18.16
CA TYR A 193 -34.67 -4.21 -18.96
C TYR A 193 -33.48 -4.44 -18.03
N TRP A 194 -32.43 -5.12 -18.49
CA TRP A 194 -31.14 -5.08 -17.78
C TRP A 194 -30.49 -3.72 -17.95
N ASN A 195 -29.89 -3.21 -16.88
CA ASN A 195 -29.11 -1.99 -16.92
C ASN A 195 -27.78 -2.27 -17.65
N SER A 196 -27.59 -1.66 -18.81
CA SER A 196 -26.34 -1.82 -19.57
C SER A 196 -25.20 -0.97 -19.03
N GLY A 197 -25.45 0.05 -18.21
CA GLY A 197 -24.43 1.05 -17.86
C GLY A 197 -23.95 1.91 -19.04
N MET A 198 -24.66 1.88 -20.18
CA MET A 198 -24.46 2.79 -21.30
C MET A 198 -25.41 3.98 -21.19
N PHE A 199 -24.91 5.17 -21.51
CA PHE A 199 -25.67 6.41 -21.37
C PHE A 199 -25.46 7.36 -22.55
N MET A 200 -26.43 8.21 -22.82
CA MET A 200 -26.30 9.30 -23.78
C MET A 200 -26.98 10.57 -23.29
N PHE A 201 -26.24 11.68 -23.27
CA PHE A 201 -26.75 13.00 -22.87
C PHE A 201 -25.78 14.11 -23.27
N ARG A 202 -26.30 15.35 -23.36
CA ARG A 202 -25.44 16.54 -23.49
C ARG A 202 -24.60 16.73 -22.23
N ALA A 203 -23.33 17.07 -22.41
CA ALA A 203 -22.39 17.25 -21.31
C ALA A 203 -22.88 18.29 -20.28
N LYS A 204 -23.37 19.45 -20.73
CA LYS A 204 -23.89 20.50 -19.83
C LYS A 204 -25.17 20.07 -19.12
N LYS A 205 -26.05 19.30 -19.79
CA LYS A 205 -27.27 18.78 -19.16
C LYS A 205 -26.92 17.82 -18.04
N TYR A 206 -26.00 16.87 -18.26
CA TYR A 206 -25.51 15.98 -17.22
C TYR A 206 -24.90 16.73 -16.03
N LEU A 207 -23.98 17.67 -16.30
CA LEU A 207 -23.37 18.48 -15.25
C LEU A 207 -24.42 19.28 -14.46
N SER A 208 -25.48 19.76 -15.12
CA SER A 208 -26.56 20.48 -14.44
C SER A 208 -27.41 19.59 -13.53
N GLU A 209 -27.68 18.34 -13.92
CA GLU A 209 -28.39 17.38 -13.07
C GLU A 209 -27.48 16.90 -11.92
N LEU A 210 -26.20 16.67 -12.20
CA LEU A 210 -25.20 16.35 -11.16
C LEU A 210 -25.08 17.48 -10.13
N ALA A 211 -25.06 18.75 -10.56
CA ALA A 211 -25.06 19.90 -9.66
C ALA A 211 -26.29 19.92 -8.72
N LYS A 212 -27.45 19.46 -9.20
CA LYS A 212 -28.69 19.44 -8.40
C LYS A 212 -28.65 18.33 -7.34
N PHE A 213 -28.16 17.15 -7.69
CA PHE A 213 -28.28 15.96 -6.85
C PHE A 213 -27.01 15.59 -6.08
N ARG A 214 -25.84 15.90 -6.63
CA ARG A 214 -24.49 15.61 -6.10
C ARG A 214 -23.51 16.77 -6.39
N PRO A 215 -23.76 17.96 -5.84
CA PRO A 215 -22.86 19.11 -6.03
C PRO A 215 -21.44 18.82 -5.52
N ASP A 216 -21.30 17.99 -4.49
CA ASP A 216 -20.03 17.54 -3.93
C ASP A 216 -19.16 16.77 -4.94
N ILE A 217 -19.76 15.86 -5.75
CA ILE A 217 -19.04 15.17 -6.84
C ILE A 217 -18.61 16.18 -7.91
N LEU A 218 -19.52 17.07 -8.31
CA LEU A 218 -19.24 18.05 -9.35
C LEU A 218 -18.10 19.00 -8.94
N GLU A 219 -18.14 19.52 -7.72
CA GLU A 219 -17.11 20.44 -7.19
C GLU A 219 -15.74 19.77 -7.13
N ALA A 220 -15.66 18.53 -6.63
CA ALA A 220 -14.42 17.77 -6.58
C ALA A 220 -13.86 17.50 -7.98
N CYS A 221 -14.69 17.05 -8.91
CA CYS A 221 -14.28 16.81 -10.31
C CYS A 221 -13.86 18.10 -11.01
N GLN A 222 -14.56 19.21 -10.77
CA GLN A 222 -14.23 20.53 -11.34
C GLN A 222 -12.89 21.02 -10.82
N ALA A 223 -12.63 20.91 -9.52
CA ALA A 223 -11.34 21.23 -8.92
C ALA A 223 -10.22 20.38 -9.52
N ALA A 224 -10.47 19.07 -9.69
CA ALA A 224 -9.49 18.13 -10.22
C ALA A 224 -9.15 18.41 -11.69
N VAL A 225 -10.16 18.67 -12.55
CA VAL A 225 -9.96 19.02 -13.96
C VAL A 225 -9.27 20.38 -14.11
N ASN A 226 -9.59 21.35 -13.27
CA ASN A 226 -8.93 22.67 -13.29
C ASN A 226 -7.44 22.58 -12.91
N ALA A 227 -7.10 21.65 -12.03
CA ALA A 227 -5.74 21.38 -11.60
C ALA A 227 -5.04 20.30 -12.45
N ALA A 228 -5.71 19.70 -13.43
CA ALA A 228 -5.15 18.64 -14.25
C ALA A 228 -3.94 19.11 -15.07
N ASP A 229 -2.93 18.25 -15.18
CA ASP A 229 -1.83 18.45 -16.12
C ASP A 229 -2.21 17.88 -17.47
N ASN A 230 -2.19 18.73 -18.51
CA ASN A 230 -2.47 18.32 -19.87
C ASN A 230 -1.12 18.01 -20.55
N GLY A 231 -0.64 16.78 -20.37
CA GLY A 231 0.52 16.27 -21.11
C GLY A 231 0.20 16.09 -22.61
N SER A 232 1.16 15.61 -23.40
CA SER A 232 1.02 15.52 -24.87
C SER A 232 0.12 14.39 -25.39
N ASP A 233 -0.30 13.45 -24.52
CA ASP A 233 -1.28 12.39 -24.82
C ASP A 233 -2.28 12.10 -23.68
N PHE A 234 -2.05 12.68 -22.48
CA PHE A 234 -2.72 12.31 -21.24
C PHE A 234 -3.23 13.53 -20.49
N ILE A 235 -4.41 13.39 -19.90
CA ILE A 235 -5.00 14.33 -18.96
C ILE A 235 -4.86 13.70 -17.57
N SER A 236 -3.83 14.11 -16.84
CA SER A 236 -3.52 13.56 -15.52
C SER A 236 -4.32 14.28 -14.45
N ILE A 237 -5.28 13.55 -13.85
CA ILE A 237 -6.10 14.07 -12.76
C ILE A 237 -5.30 14.01 -11.45
N PRO A 238 -5.17 15.12 -10.69
CA PRO A 238 -4.36 15.12 -9.46
C PRO A 238 -4.95 14.24 -8.37
N HIS A 239 -4.13 13.33 -7.83
CA HIS A 239 -4.54 12.41 -6.77
C HIS A 239 -5.12 13.15 -5.55
N ASP A 240 -4.40 14.12 -4.99
CA ASP A 240 -4.78 14.81 -3.73
C ASP A 240 -6.12 15.57 -3.80
N ILE A 241 -6.62 15.84 -5.00
CA ILE A 241 -7.90 16.54 -5.20
C ILE A 241 -9.00 15.53 -5.49
N PHE A 242 -8.74 14.60 -6.41
CA PHE A 242 -9.75 13.62 -6.81
C PHE A 242 -9.99 12.53 -5.76
N CYS A 243 -9.04 12.29 -4.85
CA CYS A 243 -9.22 11.37 -3.74
C CYS A 243 -10.32 11.83 -2.76
N GLU A 244 -10.64 13.11 -2.69
CA GLU A 244 -11.76 13.60 -1.87
C GLU A 244 -13.11 13.45 -2.58
N CYS A 245 -13.12 13.11 -3.88
CA CYS A 245 -14.36 12.91 -4.63
C CYS A 245 -15.10 11.67 -4.09
N PRO A 246 -16.40 11.80 -3.78
CA PRO A 246 -17.22 10.66 -3.39
C PRO A 246 -17.23 9.55 -4.46
N ASP A 247 -17.32 8.30 -4.01
CA ASP A 247 -17.36 7.10 -4.85
C ASP A 247 -18.82 6.66 -5.05
N GLU A 248 -19.44 7.01 -6.19
CA GLU A 248 -20.86 6.68 -6.47
C GLU A 248 -21.10 6.42 -7.97
N SER A 249 -22.04 5.51 -8.28
CA SER A 249 -22.45 5.27 -9.66
C SER A 249 -23.42 6.35 -10.17
N VAL A 250 -23.41 6.57 -11.48
CA VAL A 250 -24.30 7.55 -12.13
C VAL A 250 -25.78 7.20 -12.00
N ASP A 251 -26.11 5.92 -11.84
CA ASP A 251 -27.47 5.43 -11.63
C ASP A 251 -28.09 6.08 -10.39
N TYR A 252 -27.37 6.02 -9.25
CA TYR A 252 -27.82 6.58 -7.97
C TYR A 252 -27.55 8.09 -7.83
N ALA A 253 -26.44 8.56 -8.41
CA ALA A 253 -26.06 9.96 -8.33
C ALA A 253 -27.07 10.85 -9.06
N VAL A 254 -27.54 10.41 -10.23
CA VAL A 254 -28.32 11.23 -11.16
C VAL A 254 -29.56 10.50 -11.70
N MET A 255 -29.40 9.32 -12.31
CA MET A 255 -30.44 8.75 -13.17
C MET A 255 -31.72 8.37 -12.42
N GLU A 256 -31.62 7.87 -11.19
CA GLU A 256 -32.78 7.51 -10.35
C GLU A 256 -33.53 8.74 -9.82
N LYS A 257 -32.85 9.88 -9.73
CA LYS A 257 -33.37 11.11 -9.11
C LYS A 257 -33.93 12.09 -10.13
N THR A 258 -33.46 12.05 -11.37
CA THR A 258 -33.88 12.98 -12.42
C THR A 258 -35.25 12.63 -12.99
N ALA A 259 -36.06 13.64 -13.29
CA ALA A 259 -37.33 13.47 -14.00
C ALA A 259 -37.15 13.33 -15.52
N ASP A 260 -35.93 13.57 -16.03
CA ASP A 260 -35.63 13.60 -17.46
C ASP A 260 -35.02 12.27 -17.96
N ALA A 261 -35.02 11.22 -17.13
CA ALA A 261 -34.44 9.92 -17.47
C ALA A 261 -35.33 9.13 -18.43
N VAL A 262 -34.73 8.66 -19.52
CA VAL A 262 -35.38 7.88 -20.57
C VAL A 262 -34.59 6.60 -20.83
N VAL A 263 -35.28 5.48 -21.00
CA VAL A 263 -34.69 4.20 -21.39
C VAL A 263 -35.05 3.84 -22.82
N VAL A 264 -34.04 3.56 -23.64
CA VAL A 264 -34.17 2.98 -24.99
C VAL A 264 -33.89 1.49 -24.91
N GLY A 265 -34.85 0.67 -25.32
CA GLY A 265 -34.69 -0.78 -25.37
C GLY A 265 -33.66 -1.20 -26.43
N LEU A 266 -32.78 -2.14 -26.08
CA LEU A 266 -31.70 -2.63 -26.92
C LEU A 266 -31.69 -4.17 -26.93
N ASP A 267 -31.92 -4.75 -28.10
CA ASP A 267 -31.85 -6.19 -28.35
C ASP A 267 -30.77 -6.47 -29.41
N ALA A 268 -29.50 -6.29 -29.00
CA ALA A 268 -28.36 -6.32 -29.91
C ALA A 268 -27.40 -7.49 -29.64
N ASP A 269 -27.89 -8.59 -29.05
CA ASP A 269 -27.09 -9.73 -28.59
C ASP A 269 -25.92 -9.23 -27.73
N TRP A 270 -26.30 -8.54 -26.65
CA TRP A 270 -25.40 -7.87 -25.71
C TRP A 270 -24.99 -8.81 -24.58
N SER A 271 -23.74 -8.67 -24.12
CA SER A 271 -23.27 -9.32 -22.89
C SER A 271 -22.22 -8.47 -22.17
N ASP A 272 -22.35 -8.36 -20.85
CA ASP A 272 -21.29 -7.87 -19.97
C ASP A 272 -20.33 -9.02 -19.64
N VAL A 273 -19.09 -8.88 -20.12
CA VAL A 273 -18.02 -9.86 -19.94
C VAL A 273 -17.47 -9.77 -18.51
N GLY A 274 -18.18 -10.41 -17.59
CA GLY A 274 -17.83 -10.48 -16.16
C GLY A 274 -17.33 -11.85 -15.68
N SER A 275 -17.47 -12.92 -16.47
CA SER A 275 -17.11 -14.28 -16.07
C SER A 275 -16.79 -15.18 -17.27
N TRP A 276 -16.14 -16.32 -17.01
CA TRP A 276 -15.86 -17.32 -18.04
C TRP A 276 -17.13 -17.98 -18.61
N SER A 277 -18.19 -18.12 -17.80
CA SER A 277 -19.49 -18.59 -18.28
C SER A 277 -20.08 -17.66 -19.33
N ALA A 278 -20.05 -16.35 -19.07
CA ALA A 278 -20.55 -15.34 -20.01
C ALA A 278 -19.78 -15.40 -21.35
N LEU A 279 -18.45 -15.59 -21.29
CA LEU A 279 -17.64 -15.77 -22.50
C LEU A 279 -17.99 -17.05 -23.27
N TRP A 280 -18.27 -18.16 -22.59
CA TRP A 280 -18.72 -19.38 -23.26
C TRP A 280 -20.09 -19.20 -23.93
N GLU A 281 -21.01 -18.48 -23.30
CA GLU A 281 -22.36 -18.24 -23.81
C GLU A 281 -22.34 -17.48 -25.14
N VAL A 282 -21.55 -16.40 -25.22
CA VAL A 282 -21.49 -15.54 -26.41
C VAL A 282 -20.52 -16.01 -27.48
N SER A 283 -19.61 -16.93 -27.16
CA SER A 283 -18.64 -17.44 -28.13
C SER A 283 -19.24 -18.48 -29.07
N PRO A 284 -18.76 -18.57 -30.33
CA PRO A 284 -19.11 -19.65 -31.25
C PRO A 284 -18.73 -21.02 -30.67
N LYS A 285 -19.66 -21.97 -30.75
CA LYS A 285 -19.51 -23.33 -30.20
C LYS A 285 -19.34 -24.34 -31.34
N ASP A 286 -18.59 -25.41 -31.07
CA ASP A 286 -18.54 -26.58 -31.96
C ASP A 286 -19.82 -27.44 -31.84
N GLY A 287 -19.87 -28.55 -32.58
CA GLY A 287 -21.02 -29.47 -32.56
C GLY A 287 -21.31 -30.17 -31.23
N GLN A 288 -20.39 -30.07 -30.26
CA GLN A 288 -20.50 -30.63 -28.89
C GLN A 288 -20.61 -29.53 -27.82
N GLY A 289 -20.83 -28.27 -28.24
CA GLY A 289 -20.98 -27.15 -27.30
C GLY A 289 -19.66 -26.61 -26.75
N ASN A 290 -18.50 -27.00 -27.28
CA ASN A 290 -17.22 -26.49 -26.82
C ASN A 290 -16.85 -25.16 -27.47
N VAL A 291 -16.19 -24.29 -26.71
CA VAL A 291 -15.54 -23.07 -27.18
C VAL A 291 -14.04 -23.28 -27.08
N LEU A 292 -13.36 -23.25 -28.23
CA LEU A 292 -11.92 -23.48 -28.33
C LEU A 292 -11.23 -22.22 -28.85
N SER A 293 -10.27 -21.72 -28.10
CA SER A 293 -9.44 -20.58 -28.47
C SER A 293 -7.96 -20.91 -28.27
N GLY A 294 -7.16 -20.65 -29.30
CA GLY A 294 -5.73 -20.97 -29.32
C GLY A 294 -5.44 -22.45 -29.59
N ASP A 295 -4.31 -22.95 -29.07
CA ASP A 295 -3.85 -24.33 -29.33
C ASP A 295 -4.58 -25.32 -28.41
N ALA A 296 -5.75 -25.80 -28.84
CA ALA A 296 -6.59 -26.70 -28.07
C ALA A 296 -7.11 -27.85 -28.94
N TRP A 297 -7.18 -29.04 -28.34
CA TRP A 297 -7.73 -30.24 -28.96
C TRP A 297 -8.67 -30.95 -28.00
N VAL A 298 -9.80 -31.41 -28.52
CA VAL A 298 -10.84 -32.11 -27.76
C VAL A 298 -11.14 -33.47 -28.35
N HIS A 299 -11.44 -34.45 -27.49
CA HIS A 299 -11.96 -35.75 -27.89
C HIS A 299 -13.01 -36.23 -26.89
N ASN A 300 -14.23 -36.51 -27.37
CA ASN A 300 -15.38 -36.88 -26.56
C ASN A 300 -15.55 -35.93 -25.35
N SER A 301 -15.53 -34.62 -25.58
CA SER A 301 -15.69 -33.60 -24.54
C SER A 301 -16.80 -32.64 -24.95
N GLU A 302 -17.57 -32.16 -23.98
CA GLU A 302 -18.81 -31.41 -24.23
C GLU A 302 -18.92 -30.18 -23.32
N ASN A 303 -19.51 -29.10 -23.84
CA ASN A 303 -19.82 -27.87 -23.09
C ASN A 303 -18.61 -27.22 -22.37
N CYS A 304 -17.39 -27.39 -22.89
CA CYS A 304 -16.17 -26.82 -22.31
C CYS A 304 -15.82 -25.44 -22.89
N TYR A 305 -15.18 -24.58 -22.09
CA TYR A 305 -14.46 -23.40 -22.55
C TYR A 305 -12.96 -23.63 -22.39
N ILE A 306 -12.22 -23.68 -23.49
CA ILE A 306 -10.78 -23.92 -23.49
C ILE A 306 -10.09 -22.76 -24.18
N ASN A 307 -9.26 -22.04 -23.42
CA ASN A 307 -8.44 -20.95 -23.94
C ASN A 307 -6.97 -21.22 -23.60
N SER A 308 -6.10 -21.17 -24.61
CA SER A 308 -4.66 -21.29 -24.41
C SER A 308 -3.87 -20.33 -25.29
N ASP A 309 -2.99 -19.54 -24.68
CA ASP A 309 -2.15 -18.59 -25.41
C ASP A 309 -0.98 -19.27 -26.15
N GLU A 310 -0.36 -20.30 -25.56
CA GLU A 310 0.89 -20.91 -26.09
C GLU A 310 0.98 -22.44 -25.97
N LYS A 311 0.26 -23.07 -25.05
CA LYS A 311 0.41 -24.52 -24.79
C LYS A 311 -0.71 -25.30 -25.45
N LEU A 312 -0.41 -26.44 -26.06
CA LEU A 312 -1.46 -27.38 -26.45
C LEU A 312 -2.23 -27.85 -25.20
N VAL A 313 -3.54 -27.58 -25.18
CA VAL A 313 -4.47 -28.15 -24.19
C VAL A 313 -5.25 -29.28 -24.84
N ALA A 314 -5.01 -30.51 -24.38
CA ALA A 314 -5.76 -31.69 -24.80
C ALA A 314 -6.80 -32.06 -23.74
N ALA A 315 -8.09 -32.02 -24.10
CA ALA A 315 -9.21 -32.38 -23.23
C ALA A 315 -9.90 -33.65 -23.77
N ILE A 316 -9.96 -34.69 -22.95
CA ILE A 316 -10.46 -36.01 -23.34
C ILE A 316 -11.49 -36.49 -22.33
N GLY A 317 -12.72 -36.75 -22.76
CA GLY A 317 -13.77 -37.30 -21.88
C GLY A 317 -14.27 -36.33 -20.80
N VAL A 318 -14.07 -35.02 -20.95
CA VAL A 318 -14.45 -34.02 -19.93
C VAL A 318 -15.66 -33.22 -20.35
N GLU A 319 -16.45 -32.79 -19.37
CA GLU A 319 -17.69 -32.05 -19.60
C GLU A 319 -17.74 -30.80 -18.71
N ASN A 320 -18.28 -29.70 -19.25
CA ASN A 320 -18.64 -28.50 -18.49
C ASN A 320 -17.47 -27.85 -17.72
N LEU A 321 -16.26 -27.91 -18.30
CA LEU A 321 -15.06 -27.32 -17.72
C LEU A 321 -14.66 -26.00 -18.39
N VAL A 322 -14.15 -25.07 -17.59
CA VAL A 322 -13.34 -23.94 -18.04
C VAL A 322 -11.87 -24.29 -17.82
N ILE A 323 -11.09 -24.31 -18.90
CA ILE A 323 -9.65 -24.54 -18.90
C ILE A 323 -8.97 -23.34 -19.54
N VAL A 324 -8.22 -22.58 -18.75
CA VAL A 324 -7.52 -21.38 -19.23
C VAL A 324 -6.04 -21.51 -18.92
N SER A 325 -5.23 -21.56 -19.97
CA SER A 325 -3.78 -21.75 -19.90
C SER A 325 -3.04 -20.52 -20.38
N THR A 326 -2.41 -19.82 -19.44
CA THR A 326 -1.49 -18.71 -19.71
C THR A 326 -0.04 -19.18 -19.55
N LYS A 327 0.91 -18.28 -19.87
CA LYS A 327 2.36 -18.53 -19.80
C LYS A 327 2.85 -19.07 -18.45
N ASP A 328 2.22 -18.67 -17.36
CA ASP A 328 2.67 -18.91 -15.97
C ASP A 328 1.58 -19.45 -15.05
N ALA A 329 0.31 -19.55 -15.49
CA ALA A 329 -0.78 -20.10 -14.70
C ALA A 329 -1.80 -20.89 -15.54
N VAL A 330 -2.36 -21.94 -14.94
CA VAL A 330 -3.46 -22.73 -15.50
C VAL A 330 -4.63 -22.71 -14.53
N LEU A 331 -5.82 -22.34 -15.01
CA LEU A 331 -7.08 -22.48 -14.29
C LEU A 331 -7.87 -23.63 -14.88
N VAL A 332 -8.33 -24.53 -14.01
CA VAL A 332 -9.29 -25.58 -14.33
C VAL A 332 -10.42 -25.50 -13.33
N MET A 333 -11.65 -25.34 -13.80
CA MET A 333 -12.83 -25.33 -12.94
C MET A 333 -14.06 -25.84 -13.67
N ASN A 334 -15.07 -26.25 -12.90
CA ASN A 334 -16.41 -26.42 -13.44
C ASN A 334 -16.99 -25.04 -13.83
N ARG A 335 -17.60 -24.93 -15.01
CA ARG A 335 -18.13 -23.67 -15.56
C ARG A 335 -19.20 -23.04 -14.68
N GLU A 336 -20.03 -23.84 -14.00
CA GLU A 336 -21.06 -23.33 -13.08
C GLU A 336 -20.47 -22.62 -11.85
N ARG A 337 -19.20 -22.89 -11.53
CA ARG A 337 -18.48 -22.25 -10.43
C ARG A 337 -17.66 -21.04 -10.87
N SER A 338 -17.97 -20.41 -12.01
CA SER A 338 -17.20 -19.28 -12.53
C SER A 338 -17.04 -18.09 -11.56
N GLN A 339 -17.94 -17.92 -10.59
CA GLN A 339 -17.81 -16.88 -9.55
C GLN A 339 -16.70 -17.18 -8.53
N ASP A 340 -16.33 -18.46 -8.35
CA ASP A 340 -15.33 -18.90 -7.37
C ASP A 340 -13.88 -18.58 -7.79
N VAL A 341 -13.64 -18.08 -9.00
CA VAL A 341 -12.31 -17.62 -9.44
C VAL A 341 -11.70 -16.61 -8.46
N LYS A 342 -12.54 -15.80 -7.79
CA LYS A 342 -12.10 -14.88 -6.73
C LYS A 342 -11.34 -15.57 -5.60
N LYS A 343 -11.72 -16.80 -5.24
CA LYS A 343 -11.05 -17.59 -4.19
C LYS A 343 -9.62 -17.93 -4.59
N ALA A 344 -9.38 -18.23 -5.87
CA ALA A 344 -8.01 -18.44 -6.38
C ALA A 344 -7.20 -17.14 -6.28
N VAL A 345 -7.77 -16.01 -6.66
CA VAL A 345 -7.12 -14.69 -6.55
C VAL A 345 -6.81 -14.34 -5.09
N GLU A 346 -7.73 -14.58 -4.16
CA GLU A 346 -7.53 -14.39 -2.72
C GLU A 346 -6.42 -15.28 -2.16
N PHE A 347 -6.40 -16.56 -2.55
CA PHE A 347 -5.32 -17.47 -2.21
C PHE A 347 -3.95 -16.95 -2.69
N LEU A 348 -3.86 -16.50 -3.94
CA LEU A 348 -2.63 -15.91 -4.48
C LEU A 348 -2.18 -14.68 -3.68
N LYS A 349 -3.13 -13.81 -3.29
CA LYS A 349 -2.85 -12.63 -2.45
C LYS A 349 -2.33 -13.00 -1.07
N GLN A 350 -3.00 -13.93 -0.39
CA GLN A 350 -2.63 -14.39 0.96
C GLN A 350 -1.25 -15.05 0.98
N ASN A 351 -0.88 -15.73 -0.11
CA ASN A 351 0.41 -16.41 -0.25
C ASN A 351 1.48 -15.54 -0.93
N GLN A 352 1.24 -14.23 -1.07
CA GLN A 352 2.20 -13.27 -1.65
C GLN A 352 2.69 -13.65 -3.06
N ARG A 353 1.85 -14.34 -3.84
CA ARG A 353 2.12 -14.73 -5.22
C ARG A 353 1.84 -13.57 -6.16
N SER A 354 2.53 -13.51 -7.30
CA SER A 354 2.47 -12.38 -8.23
C SER A 354 1.43 -12.54 -9.35
N GLU A 355 0.94 -13.76 -9.54
CA GLU A 355 0.14 -14.19 -10.70
C GLU A 355 -1.26 -13.56 -10.73
N TYR A 356 -1.74 -12.99 -9.63
CA TYR A 356 -2.97 -12.18 -9.64
C TYR A 356 -2.72 -10.74 -10.12
N LYS A 357 -1.48 -10.24 -9.97
CA LYS A 357 -1.13 -8.83 -10.18
C LYS A 357 -0.50 -8.58 -11.55
N ARG A 358 0.47 -9.39 -11.95
CA ARG A 358 1.30 -9.16 -13.15
C ARG A 358 1.32 -10.38 -14.06
N HIS A 359 1.32 -10.17 -15.38
CA HIS A 359 1.66 -11.23 -16.33
C HIS A 359 3.17 -11.42 -16.44
N ARG A 360 3.58 -12.62 -16.88
CA ARG A 360 4.96 -12.90 -17.30
C ARG A 360 5.41 -12.00 -18.46
N GLU A 361 4.49 -11.71 -19.38
CA GLU A 361 4.69 -10.78 -20.49
C GLU A 361 4.12 -9.39 -20.15
N ILE A 362 4.92 -8.35 -20.39
CA ILE A 362 4.62 -6.97 -20.02
C ILE A 362 4.81 -6.05 -21.22
N TYR A 363 3.82 -5.19 -21.49
CA TYR A 363 3.85 -4.23 -22.58
C TYR A 363 4.49 -2.89 -22.16
N ARG A 364 5.21 -2.26 -23.10
CA ARG A 364 5.94 -1.00 -22.94
C ARG A 364 5.78 -0.12 -24.19
N PRO A 365 6.03 1.20 -24.11
CA PRO A 365 5.90 2.10 -25.27
C PRO A 365 6.74 1.70 -26.48
N TRP A 366 7.89 1.06 -26.27
CA TRP A 366 8.80 0.58 -27.31
C TRP A 366 8.50 -0.85 -27.79
N GLY A 367 7.57 -1.58 -27.17
CA GLY A 367 7.30 -2.99 -27.50
C GLY A 367 6.84 -3.83 -26.29
N ARG A 368 7.43 -5.02 -26.09
CA ARG A 368 7.06 -5.92 -24.98
C ARG A 368 8.25 -6.69 -24.42
N CYS A 369 8.12 -7.16 -23.18
CA CYS A 369 9.12 -7.93 -22.45
C CYS A 369 8.46 -9.17 -21.83
N ASP A 370 8.94 -10.37 -22.16
CA ASP A 370 8.54 -11.64 -21.55
C ASP A 370 9.64 -12.12 -20.60
N VAL A 371 9.31 -12.25 -19.31
CA VAL A 371 10.25 -12.74 -18.28
C VAL A 371 10.33 -14.26 -18.35
N VAL A 372 11.26 -14.79 -19.14
CA VAL A 372 11.40 -16.23 -19.39
C VAL A 372 11.93 -16.97 -18.16
N VAL A 373 12.91 -16.38 -17.47
CA VAL A 373 13.48 -16.93 -16.24
C VAL A 373 13.62 -15.82 -15.22
N GLN A 374 13.16 -16.08 -13.99
CA GLN A 374 13.31 -15.17 -12.87
C GLN A 374 13.86 -15.92 -11.67
N THR A 375 15.08 -15.57 -11.26
CA THR A 375 15.74 -16.12 -10.06
C THR A 375 16.40 -15.01 -9.27
N PRO A 376 16.80 -15.25 -8.00
CA PRO A 376 17.49 -14.24 -7.20
C PRO A 376 18.86 -13.78 -7.75
N ARG A 377 19.46 -14.53 -8.70
CA ARG A 377 20.84 -14.33 -9.17
C ARG A 377 20.94 -13.98 -10.65
N PHE A 378 19.91 -14.30 -11.42
CA PHE A 378 19.84 -13.96 -12.82
C PHE A 378 18.39 -13.93 -13.31
N ASN A 379 18.12 -13.05 -14.26
CA ASN A 379 16.87 -13.01 -14.99
C ASN A 379 17.17 -13.14 -16.48
N VAL A 380 16.26 -13.79 -17.21
CA VAL A 380 16.31 -13.86 -18.66
C VAL A 380 15.02 -13.29 -19.21
N ASN A 381 15.14 -12.21 -19.96
CA ASN A 381 14.03 -11.53 -20.61
C ASN A 381 14.11 -11.76 -22.11
N ARG A 382 12.97 -12.08 -22.72
CA ARG A 382 12.81 -11.99 -24.17
C ARG A 382 12.10 -10.68 -24.47
N ILE A 383 12.80 -9.80 -25.17
CA ILE A 383 12.34 -8.45 -25.45
C ILE A 383 12.03 -8.31 -26.95
N THR A 384 10.82 -7.86 -27.27
CA THR A 384 10.44 -7.47 -28.63
C THR A 384 10.38 -5.94 -28.69
N VAL A 385 11.21 -5.32 -29.53
CA VAL A 385 11.19 -3.87 -29.79
C VAL A 385 10.56 -3.61 -31.16
N LYS A 386 9.49 -2.81 -31.22
CA LYS A 386 8.82 -2.50 -32.48
C LYS A 386 9.70 -1.61 -33.39
N PRO A 387 9.48 -1.59 -34.72
CA PRO A 387 10.18 -0.67 -35.61
C PRO A 387 10.12 0.79 -35.11
N GLY A 388 11.28 1.45 -35.03
CA GLY A 388 11.42 2.80 -34.47
C GLY A 388 11.26 2.91 -32.94
N GLY A 389 11.04 1.79 -32.24
CA GLY A 389 11.02 1.73 -30.79
C GLY A 389 12.43 1.84 -30.21
N ALA A 390 12.57 2.55 -29.09
CA ALA A 390 13.83 2.70 -28.39
C ALA A 390 13.65 2.64 -26.87
N PHE A 391 14.64 2.08 -26.19
CA PHE A 391 14.78 2.23 -24.76
C PHE A 391 15.31 3.63 -24.45
N SER A 392 14.74 4.28 -23.44
CA SER A 392 15.43 5.38 -22.78
C SER A 392 16.79 4.88 -22.30
N MET A 393 17.82 5.72 -22.32
CA MET A 393 19.17 5.37 -21.88
C MET A 393 19.14 4.85 -20.45
N GLN A 394 19.85 3.77 -20.13
CA GLN A 394 19.80 3.06 -18.87
C GLN A 394 21.19 2.92 -18.23
N MET A 395 21.26 2.76 -16.90
CA MET A 395 22.46 2.35 -16.18
C MET A 395 22.09 1.44 -15.01
N HIS A 396 22.89 0.40 -14.77
CA HIS A 396 22.67 -0.56 -13.67
C HIS A 396 23.91 -0.71 -12.79
N HIS A 397 23.77 -0.49 -11.48
CA HIS A 397 24.90 -0.56 -10.52
C HIS A 397 25.15 -1.95 -9.90
N HIS A 398 24.22 -2.89 -10.04
CA HIS A 398 24.29 -4.19 -9.34
C HIS A 398 24.10 -5.41 -10.24
N ARG A 399 23.94 -5.20 -11.54
CA ARG A 399 23.82 -6.28 -12.53
C ARG A 399 24.57 -5.90 -13.79
N ALA A 400 25.21 -6.90 -14.37
CA ALA A 400 25.66 -6.85 -15.75
C ALA A 400 24.57 -7.46 -16.64
N GLU A 401 24.60 -7.12 -17.92
CA GLU A 401 23.66 -7.67 -18.89
C GLU A 401 24.40 -8.25 -20.09
N HIS A 402 23.80 -9.24 -20.71
CA HIS A 402 24.23 -9.77 -21.99
C HIS A 402 23.03 -9.77 -22.92
N TRP A 403 23.12 -8.98 -23.99
CA TRP A 403 22.06 -8.88 -25.00
C TRP A 403 22.45 -9.68 -26.23
N VAL A 404 21.55 -10.54 -26.69
CA VAL A 404 21.71 -11.35 -27.91
C VAL A 404 20.57 -11.02 -28.86
N ILE A 405 20.89 -10.62 -30.09
CA ILE A 405 19.87 -10.35 -31.11
C ILE A 405 19.40 -11.68 -31.71
N LEU A 406 18.14 -12.02 -31.49
CA LEU A 406 17.51 -13.24 -32.01
C LEU A 406 16.98 -13.03 -33.43
N ALA A 407 16.42 -11.85 -33.73
CA ALA A 407 15.87 -11.49 -35.03
C ALA A 407 15.92 -9.97 -35.25
N GLY A 408 16.18 -9.52 -36.48
CA GLY A 408 16.21 -8.09 -36.83
C GLY A 408 17.56 -7.38 -36.60
N THR A 409 17.54 -6.05 -36.48
CA THR A 409 18.73 -5.22 -36.30
C THR A 409 18.50 -4.22 -35.18
N GLY A 410 19.40 -4.22 -34.18
CA GLY A 410 19.38 -3.29 -33.06
C GLY A 410 20.56 -2.33 -33.11
N GLN A 411 20.32 -1.04 -32.89
CA GLN A 411 21.37 -0.07 -32.60
C GLN A 411 21.57 -0.01 -31.09
N VAL A 412 22.74 -0.45 -30.64
CA VAL A 412 23.11 -0.42 -29.22
C VAL A 412 24.02 0.77 -28.96
N THR A 413 23.72 1.52 -27.89
CA THR A 413 24.65 2.49 -27.32
C THR A 413 25.23 1.91 -26.04
N VAL A 414 26.55 1.95 -25.83
CA VAL A 414 27.21 1.64 -24.54
C VAL A 414 28.29 2.68 -24.26
N ASN A 415 28.22 3.38 -23.13
CA ASN A 415 29.12 4.47 -22.72
C ASN A 415 29.39 5.47 -23.85
N GLY A 416 28.33 5.87 -24.55
CA GLY A 416 28.39 6.80 -25.68
C GLY A 416 28.89 6.23 -27.01
N LYS A 417 29.33 4.97 -27.07
CA LYS A 417 29.66 4.30 -28.35
C LYS A 417 28.42 3.63 -28.94
N GLN A 418 28.11 3.97 -30.19
CA GLN A 418 27.00 3.38 -30.93
C GLN A 418 27.49 2.37 -31.97
N PHE A 419 26.83 1.23 -32.05
CA PHE A 419 27.08 0.20 -33.06
C PHE A 419 25.81 -0.61 -33.34
N LEU A 420 25.77 -1.25 -34.52
CA LEU A 420 24.67 -2.12 -34.91
C LEU A 420 24.98 -3.57 -34.54
N LEU A 421 23.96 -4.27 -34.05
CA LEU A 421 23.95 -5.71 -33.89
C LEU A 421 22.83 -6.30 -34.77
N THR A 422 23.18 -7.35 -35.51
CA THR A 422 22.25 -8.16 -36.31
C THR A 422 22.09 -9.55 -35.69
N GLU A 423 21.24 -10.39 -36.28
CA GLU A 423 20.94 -11.73 -35.79
C GLU A 423 22.17 -12.54 -35.39
N ASN A 424 22.07 -13.23 -34.26
CA ASN A 424 23.11 -14.04 -33.61
C ASN A 424 24.35 -13.26 -33.12
N GLN A 425 24.35 -11.93 -33.22
CA GLN A 425 25.35 -11.08 -32.57
C GLN A 425 24.92 -10.73 -31.15
N SER A 426 25.89 -10.40 -30.31
CA SER A 426 25.64 -10.09 -28.91
C SER A 426 26.57 -9.01 -28.38
N THR A 427 26.19 -8.40 -27.27
CA THR A 427 27.02 -7.45 -26.54
C THR A 427 26.88 -7.66 -25.04
N PHE A 428 28.00 -7.50 -24.33
CA PHE A 428 28.02 -7.45 -22.89
C PHE A 428 27.90 -6.00 -22.42
N ILE A 429 27.04 -5.77 -21.45
CA ILE A 429 26.83 -4.49 -20.78
C ILE A 429 27.44 -4.59 -19.37
N PRO A 430 28.60 -3.95 -19.13
CA PRO A 430 29.23 -3.96 -17.81
C PRO A 430 28.38 -3.24 -16.75
N ILE A 431 28.58 -3.61 -15.48
CA ILE A 431 28.02 -2.88 -14.35
C ILE A 431 28.44 -1.40 -14.41
N GLY A 432 27.49 -0.50 -14.24
CA GLY A 432 27.68 0.95 -14.26
C GLY A 432 27.82 1.56 -15.66
N ALA A 433 27.67 0.77 -16.73
CA ALA A 433 27.70 1.31 -18.09
C ALA A 433 26.36 1.98 -18.46
N GLU A 434 26.42 3.17 -19.03
CA GLU A 434 25.26 3.79 -19.69
C GLU A 434 24.97 3.04 -20.98
N HIS A 435 23.74 2.61 -21.22
CA HIS A 435 23.41 1.84 -22.40
C HIS A 435 21.96 2.01 -22.87
N SER A 436 21.71 1.84 -24.17
CA SER A 436 20.37 1.86 -24.74
C SER A 436 20.27 0.93 -25.95
N LEU A 437 19.04 0.52 -26.28
CA LEU A 437 18.72 -0.23 -27.50
C LEU A 437 17.69 0.55 -28.31
N GLU A 438 17.90 0.65 -29.61
CA GLU A 438 16.93 1.14 -30.57
C GLU A 438 16.75 0.11 -31.68
N ASN A 439 15.52 0.00 -32.22
CA ASN A 439 15.25 -0.75 -33.43
C ASN A 439 15.16 0.22 -34.63
N PRO A 440 16.27 0.47 -35.36
CA PRO A 440 16.25 1.30 -36.57
C PRO A 440 15.66 0.56 -37.79
N GLY A 441 15.31 -0.72 -37.64
CA GLY A 441 14.82 -1.58 -38.70
C GLY A 441 13.35 -1.35 -39.05
N ARG A 442 12.87 -2.12 -40.03
CA ARG A 442 11.47 -2.14 -40.48
C ARG A 442 10.66 -3.34 -39.99
N ILE A 443 11.30 -4.25 -39.27
CA ILE A 443 10.67 -5.44 -38.66
C ILE A 443 10.90 -5.40 -37.14
N PRO A 444 10.06 -6.11 -36.34
CA PRO A 444 10.31 -6.24 -34.91
C PRO A 444 11.70 -6.80 -34.61
N LEU A 445 12.37 -6.21 -33.63
CA LEU A 445 13.67 -6.64 -33.12
C LEU A 445 13.44 -7.54 -31.92
N GLU A 446 13.95 -8.77 -31.98
CA GLU A 446 13.87 -9.74 -30.88
C GLU A 446 15.23 -9.81 -30.19
N VAL A 447 15.25 -9.59 -28.87
CA VAL A 447 16.47 -9.62 -28.05
C VAL A 447 16.28 -10.56 -26.88
N LEU A 448 17.28 -11.40 -26.63
CA LEU A 448 17.41 -12.10 -25.36
C LEU A 448 18.33 -11.29 -24.45
N GLU A 449 17.79 -10.80 -23.34
CA GLU A 449 18.55 -10.10 -22.31
C GLU A 449 18.77 -11.04 -21.13
N ILE A 450 20.04 -11.29 -20.82
CA ILE A 450 20.47 -12.10 -19.68
C ILE A 450 21.05 -11.15 -18.65
N GLN A 451 20.32 -10.94 -17.56
CA GLN A 451 20.74 -10.14 -16.43
C GLN A 451 21.46 -11.03 -15.42
N SER A 452 22.71 -10.73 -15.08
CA SER A 452 23.51 -11.48 -14.10
C SER A 452 23.93 -10.57 -12.94
N GLY A 453 23.54 -10.91 -11.72
CA GLY A 453 23.72 -10.08 -10.52
C GLY A 453 22.50 -10.12 -9.61
N ARG A 454 22.47 -9.34 -8.52
CA ARG A 454 21.25 -9.24 -7.70
C ARG A 454 20.17 -8.53 -8.53
N THR A 455 19.19 -9.29 -8.99
CA THR A 455 18.11 -8.81 -9.86
C THR A 455 16.92 -8.34 -9.04
N SER A 456 16.97 -7.10 -8.53
CA SER A 456 15.73 -6.37 -8.21
C SER A 456 15.30 -5.60 -9.45
N ALA A 457 14.03 -5.70 -9.84
CA ALA A 457 13.50 -5.11 -11.08
C ALA A 457 13.53 -3.56 -11.13
N ARG A 458 14.08 -2.87 -10.11
CA ARG A 458 14.01 -1.41 -9.94
C ARG A 458 15.37 -0.67 -9.98
N THR A 459 16.50 -1.33 -10.26
CA THR A 459 17.84 -0.66 -10.36
C THR A 459 18.15 -0.07 -11.75
N THR A 460 17.13 0.32 -12.53
CA THR A 460 17.32 0.92 -13.87
C THR A 460 17.30 2.45 -13.74
N LEU A 461 18.47 3.10 -13.80
CA LEU A 461 18.57 4.57 -13.90
C LEU A 461 18.33 5.01 -15.35
N PHE A 462 17.40 5.93 -15.62
CA PHE A 462 17.22 6.49 -16.96
C PHE A 462 18.08 7.76 -17.17
N VAL A 463 18.97 7.77 -18.16
CA VAL A 463 19.85 8.93 -18.46
C VAL A 463 19.18 9.82 -19.51
N LEU A 464 18.53 10.90 -19.08
CA LEU A 464 17.99 11.91 -19.98
C LEU A 464 19.14 12.75 -20.58
N LYS A 465 19.44 12.55 -21.87
CA LYS A 465 20.25 13.48 -22.66
C LYS A 465 19.35 14.50 -23.34
N THR A 466 19.34 15.73 -22.87
CA THR A 466 19.07 16.88 -23.75
C THR A 466 19.96 18.04 -23.36
N SER A 467 20.73 18.46 -24.37
CA SER A 467 21.84 19.37 -24.31
C SER A 467 21.42 20.80 -23.97
N MET A 468 22.33 21.51 -23.29
CA MET A 468 22.43 22.98 -23.22
C MET A 468 22.11 23.64 -24.57
N VAL A 469 20.92 24.25 -24.74
CA VAL A 469 20.65 25.56 -25.37
C VAL A 469 19.17 25.88 -25.13
N VAL A 470 18.78 26.35 -23.94
CA VAL A 470 17.71 27.34 -23.69
C VAL A 470 17.94 27.84 -22.25
N ALA A 471 18.91 28.72 -22.05
CA ALA A 471 18.97 29.53 -20.84
C ALA A 471 18.42 30.91 -21.20
N ASN A 472 17.44 31.35 -20.42
CA ASN A 472 16.66 32.59 -20.48
C ASN A 472 15.35 32.47 -21.27
N PHE A 473 14.24 32.82 -20.58
CA PHE A 473 12.82 32.70 -20.94
C PHE A 473 12.18 31.35 -20.58
N PHE A 474 11.85 31.17 -19.30
CA PHE A 474 10.54 30.75 -18.78
C PHE A 474 10.70 30.51 -17.29
N GLY A 475 10.21 31.44 -16.47
CA GLY A 475 10.04 31.21 -15.04
C GLY A 475 8.83 30.32 -14.84
N THR A 476 9.04 29.00 -14.79
CA THR A 476 8.02 28.02 -14.41
C THR A 476 8.41 27.38 -13.08
N LYS A 477 7.56 27.58 -12.06
CA LYS A 477 7.63 26.85 -10.80
C LYS A 477 7.52 25.35 -11.11
N ARG A 478 8.59 24.58 -10.85
CA ARG A 478 8.58 23.11 -10.79
C ARG A 478 7.43 22.66 -9.89
N ARG A 479 6.51 21.82 -10.39
CA ARG A 479 5.58 21.08 -9.53
C ARG A 479 6.43 20.15 -8.64
N MET A 480 6.31 20.31 -7.33
CA MET A 480 6.97 19.47 -6.33
C MET A 480 6.23 18.13 -6.25
N THR A 481 6.94 17.02 -6.38
CA THR A 481 6.40 15.68 -6.10
C THR A 481 6.32 15.52 -4.59
N GLN A 482 5.12 15.34 -4.04
CA GLN A 482 4.92 15.14 -2.60
C GLN A 482 5.57 13.82 -2.16
N LEU A 483 6.33 13.85 -1.06
CA LEU A 483 6.96 12.68 -0.47
C LEU A 483 6.07 12.12 0.64
N THR A 484 5.30 11.06 0.33
CA THR A 484 4.35 10.41 1.26
C THR A 484 5.04 9.64 2.39
N CYS A 485 6.34 9.40 2.29
CA CYS A 485 7.12 8.70 3.31
C CYS A 485 7.25 9.50 4.63
N PHE A 486 7.02 10.81 4.63
CA PHE A 486 7.07 11.64 5.83
C PHE A 486 5.78 11.49 6.65
N LYS A 487 5.85 10.72 7.73
CA LYS A 487 4.74 10.51 8.67
C LYS A 487 4.75 11.58 9.77
N ALA A 488 4.02 11.37 10.86
CA ALA A 488 3.87 12.37 11.90
C ALA A 488 5.15 12.64 12.72
N TYR A 489 5.96 11.61 12.96
CA TYR A 489 7.12 11.66 13.87
C TYR A 489 8.38 10.97 13.33
N ASP A 490 8.28 10.28 12.19
CA ASP A 490 9.40 9.64 11.50
C ASP A 490 9.15 9.56 9.99
N ILE A 491 10.12 8.99 9.27
CA ILE A 491 10.00 8.69 7.84
C ILE A 491 9.78 7.18 7.70
N ARG A 492 8.72 6.77 7.01
CA ARG A 492 8.43 5.36 6.69
C ARG A 492 7.82 5.29 5.30
N GLY A 493 8.34 4.43 4.45
CA GLY A 493 7.79 4.27 3.11
C GLY A 493 8.04 2.90 2.51
N GLU A 494 7.16 2.51 1.60
CA GLU A 494 7.38 1.37 0.73
C GLU A 494 8.60 1.62 -0.18
N LEU A 495 9.47 0.61 -0.26
CA LEU A 495 10.73 0.65 -0.98
C LEU A 495 10.53 0.79 -2.50
N GLY A 496 11.30 1.69 -3.08
CA GLY A 496 11.29 2.03 -4.51
C GLY A 496 10.38 3.20 -4.84
N GLU A 497 9.12 3.17 -4.37
CA GLU A 497 8.12 4.19 -4.68
C GLU A 497 8.15 5.36 -3.69
N GLU A 498 7.92 5.08 -2.40
CA GLU A 498 7.88 6.12 -1.36
C GLU A 498 9.25 6.40 -0.76
N LEU A 499 10.13 5.38 -0.69
CA LEU A 499 11.49 5.51 -0.18
C LEU A 499 12.49 4.75 -1.05
N ASN A 500 13.51 5.44 -1.54
CA ASN A 500 14.61 4.87 -2.31
C ASN A 500 15.90 5.69 -2.06
N GLU A 501 17.02 5.32 -2.69
CA GLU A 501 18.30 6.00 -2.48
C GLU A 501 18.31 7.47 -2.90
N ASP A 502 17.56 7.87 -3.93
CA ASP A 502 17.43 9.29 -4.32
C ASP A 502 16.69 10.07 -3.24
N ILE A 503 15.58 9.54 -2.77
CA ILE A 503 14.79 10.15 -1.69
C ILE A 503 15.62 10.21 -0.40
N ALA A 504 16.34 9.14 -0.05
CA ALA A 504 17.24 9.12 1.11
C ALA A 504 18.35 10.18 0.99
N TYR A 505 18.95 10.33 -0.19
CA TYR A 505 19.92 11.39 -0.47
C TYR A 505 19.31 12.78 -0.28
N ARG A 506 18.11 13.02 -0.84
CA ARG A 506 17.38 14.30 -0.70
C ARG A 506 17.02 14.60 0.74
N ILE A 507 16.63 13.60 1.52
CA ILE A 507 16.41 13.73 2.97
C ILE A 507 17.69 14.17 3.67
N GLY A 508 18.83 13.54 3.36
CA GLY A 508 20.13 13.89 3.92
C GLY A 508 20.56 15.31 3.54
N ARG A 509 20.38 15.70 2.28
CA ARG A 509 20.60 17.08 1.83
C ARG A 509 19.70 18.06 2.57
N ALA A 510 18.41 17.79 2.65
CA ALA A 510 17.44 18.65 3.30
C ALA A 510 17.73 18.82 4.80
N TYR A 511 18.08 17.73 5.49
CA TYR A 511 18.50 17.78 6.89
C TYR A 511 19.72 18.69 7.06
N GLY A 512 20.76 18.48 6.25
CA GLY A 512 22.00 19.27 6.31
C GLY A 512 21.77 20.75 6.00
N GLU A 513 20.93 21.07 5.03
CA GLU A 513 20.62 22.46 4.65
C GLU A 513 19.72 23.18 5.67
N PHE A 514 18.78 22.46 6.28
CA PHE A 514 17.84 23.02 7.26
C PHE A 514 18.50 23.27 8.61
N LEU A 515 19.11 22.23 9.18
CA LEU A 515 19.69 22.28 10.53
C LEU A 515 21.14 22.80 10.53
N LYS A 516 21.84 22.69 9.39
CA LYS A 516 23.27 23.06 9.24
C LYS A 516 24.17 22.47 10.33
N PRO A 517 24.06 21.16 10.61
CA PRO A 517 24.90 20.52 11.63
C PRO A 517 26.36 20.47 11.14
N GLY A 518 27.29 20.67 12.06
CA GLY A 518 28.71 20.44 11.80
C GLY A 518 29.03 18.96 11.72
N LYS A 519 28.48 18.16 12.64
CA LYS A 519 28.72 16.71 12.69
C LYS A 519 27.49 15.95 13.17
N ILE A 520 27.20 14.79 12.57
CA ILE A 520 26.11 13.90 13.00
C ILE A 520 26.54 12.43 13.03
N VAL A 521 25.74 11.60 13.70
CA VAL A 521 25.86 10.15 13.67
C VAL A 521 24.80 9.51 12.75
N VAL A 522 25.16 8.45 12.04
CA VAL A 522 24.22 7.62 11.27
C VAL A 522 24.43 6.15 11.56
N GLY A 523 23.36 5.38 11.47
CA GLY A 523 23.32 3.95 11.69
C GLY A 523 22.20 3.31 10.89
N GLY A 524 22.17 1.98 10.88
CA GLY A 524 21.08 1.27 10.23
C GLY A 524 20.87 -0.12 10.78
N ASP A 525 19.62 -0.57 10.71
CA ASP A 525 19.20 -1.88 11.18
C ASP A 525 19.66 -3.01 10.23
N VAL A 526 19.21 -4.22 10.53
CA VAL A 526 19.57 -5.44 9.78
C VAL A 526 18.98 -5.52 8.37
N ARG A 527 18.06 -4.63 7.96
CA ARG A 527 17.36 -4.77 6.67
C ARG A 527 18.35 -4.74 5.52
N LEU A 528 18.06 -5.55 4.50
CA LEU A 528 18.92 -5.67 3.32
C LEU A 528 19.11 -4.36 2.55
N THR A 529 18.23 -3.38 2.74
CA THR A 529 18.27 -2.05 2.10
C THR A 529 18.80 -0.93 3.01
N SER A 530 18.93 -1.15 4.32
CA SER A 530 19.33 -0.10 5.27
C SER A 530 20.72 0.44 4.97
N GLU A 531 21.68 -0.42 4.62
CA GLU A 531 23.03 0.00 4.26
C GLU A 531 23.04 0.95 3.04
N SER A 532 22.36 0.58 1.95
CA SER A 532 22.29 1.44 0.75
C SER A 532 21.61 2.78 1.01
N LEU A 533 20.51 2.77 1.78
CA LEU A 533 19.77 3.99 2.12
C LEU A 533 20.60 4.89 3.05
N LYS A 534 21.29 4.31 4.05
CA LYS A 534 22.20 5.00 4.96
C LYS A 534 23.35 5.67 4.21
N LEU A 535 23.98 4.98 3.27
CA LEU A 535 25.06 5.56 2.46
C LEU A 535 24.58 6.68 1.54
N ALA A 536 23.37 6.56 0.97
CA ALA A 536 22.77 7.63 0.17
C ALA A 536 22.41 8.86 1.02
N LEU A 537 21.83 8.63 2.20
CA LEU A 537 21.56 9.65 3.22
C LEU A 537 22.85 10.38 3.65
N ALA A 538 23.89 9.62 4.01
CA ALA A 538 25.20 10.14 4.38
C ALA A 538 25.84 10.98 3.28
N ARG A 539 25.70 10.56 2.01
CA ARG A 539 26.13 11.34 0.84
C ARG A 539 25.41 12.68 0.78
N GLY A 540 24.11 12.71 1.06
CA GLY A 540 23.34 13.95 1.18
C GLY A 540 23.94 14.86 2.24
N LEU A 541 24.07 14.36 3.46
CA LEU A 541 24.61 15.13 4.58
C LEU A 541 26.01 15.72 4.29
N MET A 542 26.94 14.90 3.76
CA MET A 542 28.27 15.36 3.38
C MET A 542 28.23 16.46 2.32
N ASP A 543 27.38 16.33 1.31
CA ASP A 543 27.27 17.33 0.26
C ASP A 543 26.64 18.65 0.75
N ALA A 544 25.91 18.63 1.88
CA ALA A 544 25.45 19.82 2.61
C ALA A 544 26.51 20.40 3.59
N GLY A 545 27.68 19.77 3.67
CA GLY A 545 28.83 20.23 4.48
C GLY A 545 28.91 19.64 5.89
N THR A 546 28.19 18.54 6.15
CA THR A 546 28.15 17.88 7.46
C THR A 546 29.10 16.70 7.53
N ASP A 547 29.92 16.61 8.58
CA ASP A 547 30.70 15.41 8.88
C ASP A 547 29.79 14.29 9.43
N VAL A 548 29.93 13.09 8.88
CA VAL A 548 29.10 11.93 9.20
C VAL A 548 29.94 10.86 9.91
N LEU A 549 29.50 10.47 11.11
CA LEU A 549 30.02 9.34 11.86
C LEU A 549 29.09 8.14 11.66
N ASP A 550 29.54 7.10 10.95
CA ASP A 550 28.76 5.88 10.74
C ASP A 550 29.08 4.84 11.82
N ILE A 551 28.09 4.45 12.62
CA ILE A 551 28.24 3.42 13.67
C ILE A 551 27.93 2.00 13.17
N GLY A 552 27.61 1.82 11.89
CA GLY A 552 27.44 0.52 11.25
C GLY A 552 26.05 -0.07 11.42
N LEU A 553 25.99 -1.37 11.73
CA LEU A 553 24.78 -2.04 12.18
C LEU A 553 24.47 -1.56 13.59
N SER A 554 23.30 -0.99 13.79
CA SER A 554 22.89 -0.45 15.07
C SER A 554 21.40 -0.68 15.34
N GLY A 555 21.00 -0.45 16.57
CA GLY A 555 19.62 -0.15 16.89
C GLY A 555 19.37 1.34 17.06
N THR A 556 18.10 1.66 17.13
CA THR A 556 17.62 3.03 17.29
C THR A 556 18.19 3.71 18.54
N GLU A 557 18.28 2.98 19.65
CA GLU A 557 18.79 3.56 20.90
C GLU A 557 20.30 3.81 20.91
N GLU A 558 21.08 3.08 20.10
CA GLU A 558 22.52 3.35 19.94
C GLU A 558 22.75 4.69 19.24
N ILE A 559 21.88 5.09 18.31
CA ILE A 559 21.93 6.40 17.67
C ILE A 559 21.63 7.51 18.66
N TYR A 560 20.64 7.32 19.54
CA TYR A 560 20.35 8.29 20.60
C TYR A 560 21.55 8.44 21.53
N PHE A 561 22.09 7.32 22.00
CA PHE A 561 23.28 7.31 22.85
C PHE A 561 24.45 8.01 22.20
N ALA A 562 24.83 7.60 20.99
CA ALA A 562 25.95 8.17 20.25
C ALA A 562 25.79 9.69 20.07
N THR A 563 24.57 10.16 19.82
CA THR A 563 24.28 11.58 19.63
C THR A 563 24.68 12.42 20.86
N PHE A 564 24.20 12.04 22.05
CA PHE A 564 24.51 12.82 23.26
C PHE A 564 25.89 12.50 23.84
N HIS A 565 26.38 11.25 23.70
CA HIS A 565 27.68 10.83 24.21
C HIS A 565 28.84 11.51 23.46
N LEU A 566 28.75 11.59 22.13
CA LEU A 566 29.78 12.23 21.29
C LEU A 566 29.62 13.76 21.23
N GLY A 567 28.53 14.30 21.78
CA GLY A 567 28.23 15.73 21.71
C GLY A 567 28.06 16.23 20.27
N VAL A 568 27.46 15.42 19.40
CA VAL A 568 27.22 15.77 17.99
C VAL A 568 25.86 16.44 17.81
N ASP A 569 25.67 17.11 16.68
CA ASP A 569 24.53 18.00 16.44
C ASP A 569 23.23 17.24 16.09
N GLY A 570 23.31 15.93 15.88
CA GLY A 570 22.15 15.08 15.59
C GLY A 570 22.52 13.64 15.24
N GLY A 571 21.48 12.86 14.95
CA GLY A 571 21.58 11.43 14.67
C GLY A 571 20.44 10.94 13.78
N ILE A 572 20.72 9.97 12.91
CA ILE A 572 19.70 9.33 12.08
C ILE A 572 19.89 7.82 12.08
N GLU A 573 18.87 7.09 12.52
CA GLU A 573 18.78 5.63 12.36
C GLU A 573 17.98 5.31 11.10
N VAL A 574 18.56 4.49 10.20
CA VAL A 574 17.85 3.94 9.04
C VAL A 574 17.27 2.58 9.42
N THR A 575 15.96 2.55 9.66
CA THR A 575 15.28 1.35 10.14
C THR A 575 13.84 1.24 9.64
N ALA A 576 13.41 0.01 9.40
CA ALA A 576 12.02 -0.32 9.15
C ALA A 576 11.25 -0.70 10.43
N SER A 577 11.93 -0.79 11.58
CA SER A 577 11.42 -1.38 12.81
C SER A 577 10.74 -2.74 12.51
N HIS A 578 9.43 -2.83 12.75
CA HIS A 578 8.62 -4.03 12.55
C HIS A 578 7.73 -3.99 11.28
N ASN A 579 7.89 -3.00 10.39
CA ASN A 579 7.10 -2.91 9.15
C ASN A 579 7.37 -4.09 8.19
N PRO A 580 6.50 -4.38 7.20
CA PRO A 580 6.71 -5.47 6.22
C PRO A 580 8.06 -5.42 5.48
N MET A 581 8.45 -6.53 4.83
CA MET A 581 9.74 -6.67 4.14
C MET A 581 10.00 -5.61 3.05
N ASN A 582 8.95 -5.13 2.39
CA ASN A 582 9.03 -4.11 1.35
C ASN A 582 9.07 -2.67 1.91
N TYR A 583 9.24 -2.45 3.21
CA TYR A 583 9.33 -1.12 3.81
C TYR A 583 10.72 -0.83 4.37
N ASN A 584 11.06 0.45 4.45
CA ASN A 584 12.13 0.97 5.30
C ASN A 584 11.78 2.40 5.76
N GLY A 585 12.63 3.02 6.58
CA GLY A 585 12.35 4.29 7.22
C GLY A 585 13.58 4.95 7.83
N MET A 586 13.36 6.10 8.47
CA MET A 586 14.38 6.86 9.17
C MET A 586 13.80 7.49 10.44
N LYS A 587 14.52 7.38 11.56
CA LYS A 587 14.24 8.08 12.81
C LYS A 587 15.29 9.17 13.00
N LEU A 588 14.86 10.42 13.13
CA LEU A 588 15.74 11.60 13.11
C LEU A 588 15.74 12.30 14.46
N VAL A 589 16.93 12.62 14.94
CA VAL A 589 17.15 13.43 16.15
C VAL A 589 18.12 14.58 15.88
N ARG A 590 18.02 15.64 16.67
CA ARG A 590 18.97 16.76 16.75
C ARG A 590 19.80 16.65 18.03
N GLU A 591 20.44 17.74 18.43
CA GLU A 591 21.36 17.78 19.57
C GLU A 591 20.72 17.20 20.85
N ASN A 592 21.52 16.47 21.64
CA ASN A 592 21.05 15.75 22.84
C ASN A 592 19.90 14.76 22.56
N ALA A 593 19.91 14.14 21.38
CA ALA A 593 18.92 13.17 20.93
C ALA A 593 17.47 13.67 21.03
N LYS A 594 17.24 14.98 20.86
CA LYS A 594 15.87 15.53 20.80
C LYS A 594 15.20 15.06 19.51
N PRO A 595 13.94 14.57 19.56
CA PRO A 595 13.25 14.13 18.36
C PRO A 595 13.04 15.28 17.38
N ILE A 596 13.00 14.93 16.09
CA ILE A 596 12.51 15.79 15.01
C ILE A 596 11.19 15.21 14.53
N SER A 597 10.11 15.96 14.69
CA SER A 597 8.74 15.56 14.38
C SER A 597 8.07 16.61 13.51
N GLY A 598 6.81 16.38 13.13
CA GLY A 598 6.10 17.22 12.16
C GLY A 598 6.23 18.73 12.42
N ASP A 599 6.10 19.15 13.67
CA ASP A 599 6.15 20.53 14.16
C ASP A 599 7.54 21.00 14.61
N THR A 600 8.52 20.11 14.69
CA THR A 600 9.88 20.40 15.18
C THR A 600 10.96 20.24 14.12
N GLY A 601 10.56 20.23 12.84
CA GLY A 601 11.45 20.33 11.67
C GLY A 601 11.26 19.25 10.61
N LEU A 602 10.51 18.17 10.90
CA LEU A 602 10.34 17.07 9.95
C LEU A 602 9.62 17.53 8.66
N ARG A 603 8.63 18.44 8.79
CA ARG A 603 7.93 19.03 7.63
C ARG A 603 8.79 20.04 6.86
N ASP A 604 9.74 20.70 7.51
CA ASP A 604 10.70 21.56 6.81
C ASP A 604 11.71 20.74 5.99
N ILE A 605 12.19 19.62 6.56
CA ILE A 605 13.02 18.65 5.84
C ILE A 605 12.25 18.07 4.67
N GLN A 606 10.97 17.70 4.87
CA GLN A 606 10.08 17.24 3.80
C GLN A 606 10.01 18.26 2.68
N ARG A 607 9.66 19.52 3.00
CA ARG A 607 9.53 20.59 2.01
C ARG A 607 10.81 20.75 1.19
N LEU A 608 11.98 20.83 1.84
CA LEU A 608 13.26 20.99 1.14
C LEU A 608 13.61 19.76 0.29
N ALA A 609 13.33 18.56 0.78
CA ALA A 609 13.51 17.33 0.03
C ALA A 609 12.61 17.31 -1.21
N GLU A 610 11.35 17.71 -1.10
CA GLU A 610 10.35 17.83 -2.17
C GLU A 610 10.73 18.89 -3.21
N GLU A 611 11.18 20.07 -2.76
CA GLU A 611 11.66 21.16 -3.62
C GLU A 611 12.85 20.71 -4.48
N ASN A 612 13.75 19.92 -3.88
CA ASN A 612 14.96 19.39 -4.52
C ASN A 612 15.75 20.48 -5.29
N GLN A 613 15.86 21.66 -4.66
CA GLN A 613 16.58 22.84 -5.16
C GLN A 613 17.72 23.20 -4.21
N PHE A 614 18.64 22.25 -4.02
CA PHE A 614 19.79 22.44 -3.16
C PHE A 614 20.85 23.35 -3.82
N PRO A 615 21.62 24.11 -3.02
CA PRO A 615 22.82 24.77 -3.51
C PRO A 615 23.78 23.79 -4.20
N PRO A 616 24.52 24.22 -5.23
CA PRO A 616 25.60 23.42 -5.80
C PRO A 616 26.57 22.95 -4.72
N VAL A 617 27.02 21.70 -4.81
CA VAL A 617 28.00 21.15 -3.87
C VAL A 617 29.30 21.93 -3.98
N ASP A 618 29.77 22.47 -2.86
CA ASP A 618 31.10 23.08 -2.75
C ASP A 618 32.11 21.99 -2.35
N PRO A 619 33.00 21.55 -3.26
CA PRO A 619 33.96 20.49 -2.95
C PRO A 619 34.92 20.84 -1.81
N ALA A 620 35.16 22.13 -1.55
CA ALA A 620 36.04 22.58 -0.47
C ALA A 620 35.37 22.55 0.91
N ARG A 621 34.03 22.49 0.96
CA ARG A 621 33.23 22.48 2.19
C ARG A 621 32.46 21.18 2.40
N ARG A 622 32.60 20.22 1.49
CA ARG A 622 31.98 18.91 1.58
C ARG A 622 32.46 18.18 2.83
N GLY A 623 31.53 17.67 3.63
CA GLY A 623 31.83 16.90 4.84
C GLY A 623 32.47 15.55 4.55
N THR A 624 32.89 14.87 5.61
CA THR A 624 33.56 13.57 5.56
C THR A 624 32.70 12.44 6.11
N LEU A 625 32.94 11.21 5.68
CA LEU A 625 32.35 10.00 6.27
C LEU A 625 33.44 9.24 7.02
N ARG A 626 33.19 8.92 8.30
CA ARG A 626 34.09 8.09 9.11
C ARG A 626 33.30 7.02 9.83
N GLN A 627 33.71 5.76 9.65
CA GLN A 627 33.16 4.67 10.44
C GLN A 627 33.78 4.63 11.84
N ILE A 628 32.95 4.47 12.86
CA ILE A 628 33.33 4.36 14.27
C ILE A 628 32.48 3.29 14.97
N SER A 629 32.78 3.01 16.24
CA SER A 629 31.90 2.21 17.11
C SER A 629 31.87 2.86 18.48
N VAL A 630 30.68 2.87 19.10
CA VAL A 630 30.46 3.34 20.48
C VAL A 630 29.92 2.23 21.38
N LEU A 631 30.00 0.96 20.92
CA LEU A 631 29.34 -0.18 21.55
C LEU A 631 29.76 -0.36 23.02
N LYS A 632 31.05 -0.18 23.32
CA LYS A 632 31.56 -0.38 24.68
C LYS A 632 31.09 0.71 25.62
N GLU A 633 31.19 1.96 25.18
CA GLU A 633 30.76 3.14 25.92
C GLU A 633 29.25 3.12 26.16
N TYR A 634 28.49 2.66 25.15
CA TYR A 634 27.05 2.45 25.25
C TYR A 634 26.71 1.38 26.29
N VAL A 635 27.34 0.21 26.22
CA VAL A 635 27.10 -0.87 27.20
C VAL A 635 27.55 -0.46 28.61
N ASP A 636 28.66 0.26 28.74
CA ASP A 636 29.10 0.77 30.04
C ASP A 636 28.07 1.75 30.63
N HIS A 637 27.41 2.55 29.79
CA HIS A 637 26.30 3.41 30.21
C HIS A 637 25.07 2.59 30.63
N LEU A 638 24.69 1.56 29.87
CA LEU A 638 23.61 0.64 30.24
C LEU A 638 23.87 -0.02 31.60
N MET A 639 25.09 -0.47 31.85
CA MET A 639 25.47 -1.08 33.13
C MET A 639 25.39 -0.09 34.30
N GLY A 640 25.39 1.22 34.06
CA GLY A 640 25.19 2.24 35.10
C GLY A 640 23.79 2.25 35.71
N TYR A 641 22.80 1.60 35.09
CA TYR A 641 21.42 1.52 35.59
C TYR A 641 21.21 0.45 36.67
N VAL A 642 22.12 -0.52 36.76
CA VAL A 642 22.03 -1.67 37.67
C VAL A 642 23.32 -1.80 38.47
N ASP A 643 23.23 -2.35 39.67
CA ASP A 643 24.40 -2.77 40.43
C ASP A 643 24.59 -4.28 40.23
N LEU A 644 25.66 -4.66 39.52
CA LEU A 644 25.96 -6.07 39.25
C LEU A 644 26.20 -6.89 40.54
N ALA A 645 26.51 -6.24 41.67
CA ALA A 645 26.61 -6.90 42.98
C ALA A 645 25.24 -7.41 43.50
N ASN A 646 24.13 -6.86 43.02
CA ASN A 646 22.78 -7.29 43.40
C ASN A 646 22.37 -8.62 42.74
N PHE A 647 23.11 -9.09 41.74
CA PHE A 647 22.86 -10.37 41.08
C PHE A 647 23.42 -11.52 41.93
N THR A 648 22.86 -11.73 43.12
CA THR A 648 23.40 -12.65 44.13
C THR A 648 22.94 -14.11 43.96
N ARG A 649 22.02 -14.37 43.03
CA ARG A 649 21.48 -15.71 42.76
C ARG A 649 21.59 -16.07 41.28
N PRO A 650 21.73 -17.35 40.92
CA PRO A 650 21.70 -17.77 39.53
C PRO A 650 20.42 -17.30 38.82
N LEU A 651 20.58 -16.70 37.63
CA LEU A 651 19.50 -16.32 36.74
C LEU A 651 19.71 -16.93 35.35
N LYS A 652 18.68 -17.55 34.79
CA LYS A 652 18.58 -17.85 33.36
C LYS A 652 17.72 -16.83 32.66
N LEU A 653 18.28 -16.21 31.64
CA LEU A 653 17.57 -15.26 30.79
C LEU A 653 17.51 -15.80 29.36
N VAL A 654 16.31 -16.05 28.86
CA VAL A 654 16.10 -16.28 27.42
C VAL A 654 16.11 -14.92 26.73
N VAL A 655 16.93 -14.77 25.70
CA VAL A 655 17.01 -13.55 24.92
C VAL A 655 16.78 -13.87 23.45
N ASN A 656 15.68 -13.36 22.91
CA ASN A 656 15.29 -13.51 21.52
C ASN A 656 15.50 -12.20 20.77
N SER A 657 16.59 -12.14 20.00
CA SER A 657 16.92 -10.96 19.16
C SER A 657 16.09 -10.93 17.87
N GLY A 658 15.33 -11.99 17.55
CA GLY A 658 14.42 -12.04 16.41
C GLY A 658 15.09 -11.81 15.04
N ASN A 659 16.37 -12.18 14.92
CA ASN A 659 17.26 -11.85 13.80
C ASN A 659 17.42 -10.34 13.53
N GLY A 660 16.99 -9.48 14.46
CA GLY A 660 17.15 -8.04 14.46
C GLY A 660 18.52 -7.59 14.94
N ALA A 661 18.63 -6.31 15.28
CA ALA A 661 19.91 -5.66 15.58
C ALA A 661 20.38 -5.83 17.05
N ALA A 662 19.64 -6.50 17.93
CA ALA A 662 19.96 -6.55 19.37
C ALA A 662 21.21 -7.39 19.73
N GLY A 663 21.58 -8.35 18.88
CA GLY A 663 22.49 -9.45 19.25
C GLY A 663 23.89 -9.00 19.70
N HIS A 664 24.50 -8.01 19.04
CA HIS A 664 25.85 -7.56 19.37
C HIS A 664 25.91 -6.83 20.71
N VAL A 665 24.84 -6.11 21.07
CA VAL A 665 24.70 -5.47 22.38
C VAL A 665 24.60 -6.52 23.48
N ILE A 666 23.75 -7.54 23.29
CA ILE A 666 23.58 -8.64 24.25
C ILE A 666 24.90 -9.40 24.47
N ASP A 667 25.68 -9.64 23.40
CA ASP A 667 27.00 -10.28 23.51
C ASP A 667 27.98 -9.45 24.35
N GLU A 668 27.94 -8.13 24.26
CA GLU A 668 28.82 -7.25 25.04
C GLU A 668 28.33 -7.08 26.49
N VAL A 669 27.02 -7.05 26.71
CA VAL A 669 26.40 -7.08 28.05
C VAL A 669 26.74 -8.38 28.79
N GLU A 670 26.64 -9.53 28.12
CA GLU A 670 27.00 -10.83 28.69
C GLU A 670 28.46 -10.84 29.19
N LYS A 671 29.39 -10.20 28.47
CA LYS A 671 30.78 -10.04 28.92
C LYS A 671 30.88 -9.23 30.21
N ARG A 672 30.03 -8.22 30.43
CA ARG A 672 30.02 -7.41 31.67
C ARG A 672 29.53 -8.24 32.86
N PHE A 673 28.47 -9.03 32.69
CA PHE A 673 28.02 -9.99 33.69
C PHE A 673 29.13 -11.00 34.04
N ALA A 674 29.76 -11.59 33.03
CA ALA A 674 30.85 -12.55 33.22
C ALA A 674 32.07 -11.92 33.92
N ALA A 675 32.47 -10.70 33.54
CA ALA A 675 33.59 -9.99 34.15
C ALA A 675 33.33 -9.63 35.62
N ALA A 676 32.08 -9.33 35.99
CA ALA A 676 31.68 -9.07 37.36
C ALA A 676 31.51 -10.35 38.21
N GLY A 677 31.59 -11.54 37.59
CA GLY A 677 31.31 -12.81 38.26
C GLY A 677 29.84 -12.98 38.65
N ALA A 678 28.93 -12.21 38.03
CA ALA A 678 27.49 -12.33 38.26
C ALA A 678 26.98 -13.65 37.65
N PRO A 679 26.21 -14.47 38.39
CA PRO A 679 25.77 -15.80 37.99
C PRO A 679 24.58 -15.75 37.01
N VAL A 680 24.70 -15.02 35.91
CA VAL A 680 23.66 -14.90 34.87
C VAL A 680 24.03 -15.76 33.66
N THR A 681 23.08 -16.56 33.18
CA THR A 681 23.21 -17.41 32.00
C THR A 681 22.26 -16.95 30.91
N PHE A 682 22.77 -16.69 29.71
CA PHE A 682 21.96 -16.29 28.55
C PHE A 682 21.63 -17.51 27.67
N ILE A 683 20.35 -17.64 27.31
CA ILE A 683 19.85 -18.58 26.30
C ILE A 683 19.44 -17.76 25.09
N LYS A 684 20.26 -17.83 24.03
CA LYS A 684 20.13 -16.99 22.84
C LYS A 684 19.23 -17.64 21.81
N VAL A 685 18.16 -16.95 21.41
CA VAL A 685 17.18 -17.36 20.40
C VAL A 685 17.24 -16.37 19.24
N HIS A 686 17.27 -16.87 18.00
CA HIS A 686 17.32 -16.05 16.77
C HIS A 686 18.34 -14.90 16.85
N HIS A 687 19.51 -15.19 17.41
CA HIS A 687 20.43 -14.15 17.91
C HIS A 687 21.23 -13.44 16.83
N GLN A 688 21.56 -14.17 15.76
CA GLN A 688 22.38 -13.63 14.68
C GLN A 688 21.54 -12.69 13.79
N PRO A 689 22.05 -11.47 13.47
CA PRO A 689 21.33 -10.53 12.62
C PRO A 689 21.18 -11.11 11.21
N ASP A 690 19.95 -11.13 10.70
CA ASP A 690 19.64 -11.55 9.34
C ASP A 690 18.43 -10.79 8.80
N GLY A 691 18.70 -9.85 7.89
CA GLY A 691 17.68 -9.04 7.23
C GLY A 691 16.71 -9.80 6.31
N HIS A 692 16.89 -11.10 6.10
CA HIS A 692 15.87 -11.96 5.47
C HIS A 692 14.78 -12.41 6.45
N PHE A 693 15.02 -12.27 7.76
CA PHE A 693 14.17 -12.72 8.86
C PHE A 693 13.64 -14.16 8.67
N PRO A 694 14.53 -15.17 8.73
CA PRO A 694 14.16 -16.57 8.50
C PRO A 694 13.08 -17.09 9.47
N ASN A 695 12.90 -16.44 10.62
CA ASN A 695 11.92 -16.78 11.65
C ASN A 695 10.75 -15.78 11.71
N GLY A 696 10.56 -14.96 10.68
CA GLY A 696 9.56 -13.89 10.64
C GLY A 696 10.07 -12.56 11.17
N ILE A 697 9.40 -11.47 10.77
CA ILE A 697 9.78 -10.11 11.16
C ILE A 697 9.62 -9.98 12.70
N PRO A 698 10.63 -9.46 13.42
CA PRO A 698 10.59 -9.33 14.86
C PRO A 698 9.52 -8.32 15.30
N ASN A 699 8.36 -8.84 15.71
CA ASN A 699 7.27 -8.05 16.28
C ASN A 699 6.56 -8.80 17.42
N PRO A 700 7.18 -8.91 18.62
CA PRO A 700 6.60 -9.69 19.72
C PRO A 700 5.28 -9.14 20.30
N LEU A 701 4.81 -7.97 19.86
CA LEU A 701 3.42 -7.55 20.09
C LEU A 701 2.40 -8.50 19.47
N LEU A 702 2.74 -9.18 18.38
CA LEU A 702 1.86 -10.15 17.74
C LEU A 702 1.98 -11.52 18.43
N PRO A 703 0.87 -12.16 18.84
CA PRO A 703 0.90 -13.46 19.51
C PRO A 703 1.72 -14.54 18.79
N GLU A 704 1.65 -14.58 17.46
CA GLU A 704 2.40 -15.52 16.62
C GLU A 704 3.93 -15.33 16.69
N CYS A 705 4.42 -14.14 17.03
CA CYS A 705 5.85 -13.86 17.19
C CYS A 705 6.38 -14.18 18.59
N ARG A 706 5.52 -14.64 19.52
CA ARG A 706 5.87 -14.87 20.93
C ARG A 706 6.29 -16.31 21.22
N GLN A 707 5.91 -17.23 20.34
CA GLN A 707 5.98 -18.67 20.61
C GLN A 707 7.40 -19.15 20.87
N ASP A 708 8.37 -18.76 20.04
CA ASP A 708 9.76 -19.23 20.16
C ASP A 708 10.42 -18.79 21.47
N THR A 709 10.13 -17.58 21.93
CA THR A 709 10.61 -17.09 23.24
C THR A 709 9.98 -17.90 24.36
N ALA A 710 8.66 -18.10 24.31
CA ALA A 710 7.93 -18.86 25.32
C ALA A 710 8.40 -20.32 25.39
N ASP A 711 8.64 -20.96 24.24
CA ASP A 711 9.13 -22.33 24.17
C ASP A 711 10.54 -22.47 24.70
N ALA A 712 11.42 -21.50 24.41
CA ALA A 712 12.75 -21.47 25.00
C ALA A 712 12.71 -21.29 26.52
N VAL A 713 11.82 -20.44 27.04
CA VAL A 713 11.62 -20.27 28.49
C VAL A 713 11.22 -21.59 29.15
N ARG A 714 10.24 -22.31 28.57
CA ARG A 714 9.81 -23.63 29.07
C ARG A 714 10.91 -24.68 28.97
N ALA A 715 11.55 -24.78 27.80
CA ALA A 715 12.56 -25.79 27.51
C ALA A 715 13.78 -25.66 28.42
N HIS A 716 14.17 -24.43 28.73
CA HIS A 716 15.34 -24.15 29.56
C HIS A 716 15.00 -23.86 31.02
N GLN A 717 13.73 -23.85 31.42
CA GLN A 717 13.30 -23.43 32.77
C GLN A 717 13.94 -22.09 33.14
N ALA A 718 13.78 -21.10 32.27
CA ALA A 718 14.38 -19.78 32.44
C ALA A 718 13.57 -18.93 33.44
N ASP A 719 14.25 -18.05 34.18
CA ASP A 719 13.61 -17.14 35.14
C ASP A 719 12.81 -16.03 34.44
N MET A 720 13.23 -15.64 33.23
CA MET A 720 12.59 -14.61 32.43
C MET A 720 12.96 -14.77 30.95
N GLY A 721 12.01 -14.51 30.07
CA GLY A 721 12.25 -14.33 28.64
C GLY A 721 12.23 -12.86 28.24
N ILE A 722 13.09 -12.49 27.30
CA ILE A 722 13.23 -11.16 26.73
C ILE A 722 13.16 -11.32 25.21
N ALA A 723 12.31 -10.56 24.54
CA ALA A 723 12.30 -10.45 23.09
C ALA A 723 12.37 -8.98 22.66
N PHE A 724 12.92 -8.71 21.49
CA PHE A 724 13.04 -7.36 20.93
C PHE A 724 12.30 -7.25 19.61
N ASP A 725 11.97 -6.03 19.19
CA ASP A 725 11.69 -5.75 17.79
C ASP A 725 12.98 -5.52 16.98
N GLY A 726 12.84 -5.21 15.68
CA GLY A 726 13.96 -5.27 14.73
C GLY A 726 15.13 -4.33 15.03
N ASP A 727 14.85 -3.16 15.58
CA ASP A 727 15.80 -2.11 15.95
C ASP A 727 15.95 -1.93 17.48
N PHE A 728 15.34 -2.86 18.23
CA PHE A 728 15.47 -3.10 19.67
C PHE A 728 15.23 -1.92 20.61
N ASP A 729 14.53 -0.87 20.18
CA ASP A 729 14.06 0.17 21.08
C ASP A 729 12.82 -0.26 21.90
N ARG A 730 12.26 -1.44 21.59
CA ARG A 730 11.23 -2.11 22.38
C ARG A 730 11.67 -3.46 22.90
N CYS A 731 11.33 -3.75 24.16
CA CYS A 731 11.56 -5.05 24.78
C CYS A 731 10.30 -5.66 25.38
N PHE A 732 10.16 -6.96 25.22
CA PHE A 732 8.97 -7.72 25.61
C PHE A 732 9.36 -8.80 26.60
N LEU A 733 8.68 -8.85 27.73
CA LEU A 733 9.04 -9.72 28.84
C LEU A 733 8.08 -10.90 28.98
N PHE A 734 8.65 -12.05 29.31
CA PHE A 734 7.96 -13.30 29.59
C PHE A 734 8.34 -13.76 30.99
N ASP A 735 7.37 -14.19 31.78
CA ASP A 735 7.65 -14.74 33.11
C ASP A 735 8.24 -16.16 33.06
N ASP A 736 8.53 -16.70 34.24
CA ASP A 736 9.09 -18.04 34.47
C ASP A 736 8.14 -19.19 34.06
N GLU A 737 6.87 -18.88 33.81
CA GLU A 737 5.88 -19.82 33.26
C GLU A 737 5.66 -19.64 31.74
N ALA A 738 6.52 -18.83 31.11
CA ALA A 738 6.47 -18.46 29.70
C ALA A 738 5.19 -17.70 29.28
N SER A 739 4.56 -17.00 30.23
CA SER A 739 3.46 -16.09 29.95
C SER A 739 4.00 -14.73 29.54
N PHE A 740 3.48 -14.18 28.45
CA PHE A 740 3.78 -12.81 28.01
C PHE A 740 3.23 -11.81 29.03
N ILE A 741 4.07 -10.88 29.48
CA ILE A 741 3.66 -9.80 30.37
C ILE A 741 3.36 -8.56 29.54
N GLU A 742 2.09 -8.12 29.57
CA GLU A 742 1.67 -6.91 28.88
C GLU A 742 2.51 -5.70 29.34
N GLY A 743 3.00 -4.90 28.39
CA GLY A 743 3.91 -3.77 28.66
C GLY A 743 3.33 -2.77 29.67
N TYR A 744 2.00 -2.69 29.75
CA TYR A 744 1.26 -1.94 30.75
C TYR A 744 1.71 -2.21 32.20
N TYR A 745 1.93 -3.47 32.58
CA TYR A 745 2.34 -3.82 33.94
C TYR A 745 3.82 -3.54 34.17
N ILE A 746 4.64 -3.63 33.13
CA ILE A 746 6.07 -3.27 33.18
C ILE A 746 6.23 -1.76 33.39
N VAL A 747 5.37 -0.93 32.78
CA VAL A 747 5.36 0.52 33.02
C VAL A 747 5.17 0.82 34.51
N GLY A 748 4.17 0.20 35.15
CA GLY A 748 3.94 0.35 36.59
C GLY A 748 5.11 -0.16 37.44
N LEU A 749 5.64 -1.34 37.14
CA LEU A 749 6.75 -1.95 37.87
C LEU A 749 8.01 -1.06 37.86
N LEU A 750 8.38 -0.55 36.69
CA LEU A 750 9.55 0.34 36.57
C LEU A 750 9.29 1.70 37.22
N ALA A 751 8.08 2.26 37.07
CA ALA A 751 7.71 3.51 37.71
C ALA A 751 7.87 3.43 39.24
N GLU A 752 7.40 2.33 39.85
CA GLU A 752 7.59 2.09 41.28
C GLU A 752 9.08 2.05 41.66
N ALA A 753 9.90 1.34 40.90
CA ALA A 753 11.33 1.22 41.17
C ALA A 753 12.05 2.58 41.12
N PHE A 754 11.69 3.46 40.17
CA PHE A 754 12.23 4.82 40.12
C PHE A 754 11.74 5.69 41.27
N LEU A 755 10.47 5.58 41.66
CA LEU A 755 9.91 6.37 42.76
C LEU A 755 10.45 5.95 44.13
N GLN A 756 10.84 4.69 44.30
CA GLN A 756 11.57 4.25 45.49
C GLN A 756 12.94 4.93 45.62
N LYS A 757 13.60 5.23 44.50
CA LYS A 757 14.89 5.95 44.48
C LYS A 757 14.72 7.48 44.55
N LEU A 758 13.69 8.02 43.89
CA LEU A 758 13.39 9.45 43.84
C LEU A 758 11.88 9.72 44.10
N PRO A 759 11.47 9.77 45.38
CA PRO A 759 10.09 10.10 45.74
C PRO A 759 9.67 11.48 45.20
N GLY A 760 8.40 11.63 44.81
CA GLY A 760 7.88 12.90 44.28
C GLY A 760 8.16 13.15 42.80
N ALA A 761 8.95 12.29 42.14
CA ALA A 761 9.24 12.43 40.72
C ALA A 761 7.98 12.25 39.84
N LYS A 762 8.01 12.86 38.66
CA LYS A 762 6.97 12.69 37.65
C LYS A 762 7.24 11.47 36.79
N ILE A 763 6.16 10.78 36.42
CA ILE A 763 6.17 9.61 35.55
C ILE A 763 5.24 9.88 34.37
N ILE A 764 5.76 9.82 33.15
CA ILE A 764 4.94 9.98 31.94
C ILE A 764 4.30 8.65 31.55
N HIS A 765 3.03 8.67 31.16
CA HIS A 765 2.34 7.51 30.60
C HIS A 765 1.40 7.90 29.44
N ASP A 766 1.09 6.93 28.59
CA ASP A 766 0.11 7.10 27.51
C ASP A 766 -1.35 6.91 27.99
N PRO A 767 -2.38 7.21 27.18
CA PRO A 767 -3.78 7.17 27.60
C PRO A 767 -4.46 5.81 27.31
N ARG A 768 -3.73 4.79 26.82
CA ARG A 768 -4.34 3.54 26.34
C ARG A 768 -4.81 2.67 27.50
N LEU A 769 -3.90 2.41 28.43
CA LEU A 769 -4.14 1.71 29.69
C LEU A 769 -3.50 2.54 30.81
N THR A 770 -4.29 2.97 31.79
CA THR A 770 -3.91 4.09 32.67
C THR A 770 -4.01 3.78 34.16
N TRP A 771 -5.06 3.07 34.61
CA TRP A 771 -5.39 3.01 36.03
C TRP A 771 -4.32 2.35 36.91
N ASN A 772 -3.69 1.26 36.45
CA ASN A 772 -2.57 0.61 37.12
C ASN A 772 -1.40 1.58 37.32
N THR A 773 -1.00 2.28 36.26
CA THR A 773 0.13 3.22 36.29
C THR A 773 -0.19 4.39 37.22
N VAL A 774 -1.38 4.97 37.10
CA VAL A 774 -1.83 6.07 37.97
C VAL A 774 -1.89 5.64 39.43
N ASP A 775 -2.43 4.46 39.72
CA ASP A 775 -2.52 3.91 41.09
C ASP A 775 -1.13 3.68 41.69
N ILE A 776 -0.22 3.00 40.97
CA ILE A 776 1.14 2.74 41.44
C ILE A 776 1.89 4.06 41.68
N VAL A 777 1.88 4.96 40.70
CA VAL A 777 2.63 6.22 40.79
C VAL A 777 2.13 7.06 41.96
N THR A 778 0.81 7.16 42.14
CA THR A 778 0.21 7.91 43.25
C THR A 778 0.53 7.27 44.60
N ARG A 779 0.39 5.95 44.73
CA ARG A 779 0.67 5.22 45.98
C ARG A 779 2.15 5.26 46.36
N SER A 780 3.04 5.33 45.38
CA SER A 780 4.49 5.48 45.58
C SER A 780 4.93 6.94 45.75
N GLY A 781 3.99 7.88 45.90
CA GLY A 781 4.27 9.29 46.17
C GLY A 781 4.82 10.05 44.96
N GLY A 782 4.65 9.54 43.75
CA GLY A 782 4.99 10.20 42.50
C GLY A 782 3.83 11.00 41.91
N GLN A 783 4.06 11.56 40.73
CA GLN A 783 3.06 12.32 39.97
C GLN A 783 2.86 11.69 38.58
N PRO A 784 1.71 11.06 38.30
CA PRO A 784 1.44 10.54 36.97
C PRO A 784 1.08 11.69 36.03
N VAL A 785 1.71 11.73 34.86
CA VAL A 785 1.45 12.75 33.85
C VAL A 785 1.13 12.07 32.52
N MET A 786 -0.09 12.27 32.06
CA MET A 786 -0.54 11.74 30.77
C MET A 786 0.11 12.50 29.61
N SER A 787 0.41 11.78 28.54
CA SER A 787 0.87 12.30 27.25
C SER A 787 0.20 11.54 26.11
N LYS A 788 0.09 12.16 24.93
CA LYS A 788 -0.31 11.46 23.70
C LYS A 788 0.67 10.33 23.38
N THR A 789 0.17 9.23 22.81
CA THR A 789 0.99 8.09 22.35
C THR A 789 1.92 8.52 21.21
N GLY A 790 3.16 8.01 21.23
CA GLY A 790 4.18 8.24 20.21
C GLY A 790 5.47 8.76 20.82
N HIS A 791 6.59 8.15 20.42
CA HIS A 791 7.91 8.41 21.01
C HIS A 791 8.32 9.88 21.04
N ALA A 792 7.97 10.66 20.01
CA ALA A 792 8.25 12.08 19.99
C ALA A 792 7.52 12.86 21.09
N PHE A 793 6.21 12.64 21.24
CA PHE A 793 5.38 13.32 22.23
C PHE A 793 5.82 12.98 23.66
N ILE A 794 6.12 11.70 23.92
CA ILE A 794 6.61 11.26 25.23
C ILE A 794 7.97 11.91 25.54
N LYS A 795 8.93 11.86 24.60
CA LYS A 795 10.26 12.47 24.74
C LYS A 795 10.20 13.97 25.01
N GLU A 796 9.28 14.67 24.35
CA GLU A 796 9.09 16.10 24.55
C GLU A 796 8.42 16.39 25.90
N ARG A 797 7.36 15.66 26.24
CA ARG A 797 6.65 15.80 27.51
C ARG A 797 7.56 15.52 28.70
N MET A 798 8.39 14.47 28.63
CA MET A 798 9.35 14.16 29.68
C MET A 798 10.34 15.29 29.91
N ARG A 799 10.83 15.94 28.84
CA ARG A 799 11.74 17.10 28.95
C ARG A 799 11.04 18.32 29.56
N GLN A 800 9.81 18.59 29.14
CA GLN A 800 9.02 19.71 29.69
C GLN A 800 8.74 19.53 31.18
N GLU A 801 8.49 18.29 31.61
CA GLU A 801 8.11 17.97 32.98
C GLU A 801 9.30 17.62 33.89
N ASP A 802 10.48 17.43 33.30
CA ASP A 802 11.65 16.79 33.93
C ASP A 802 11.32 15.44 34.58
N ALA A 803 10.54 14.63 33.87
CA ALA A 803 10.12 13.32 34.35
C ALA A 803 11.30 12.34 34.35
N ILE A 804 11.47 11.59 35.44
CA ILE A 804 12.58 10.63 35.60
C ILE A 804 12.42 9.43 34.65
N TYR A 805 11.17 9.04 34.40
CA TYR A 805 10.80 7.87 33.61
C TYR A 805 9.49 8.12 32.86
N GLY A 806 9.39 7.57 31.66
CA GLY A 806 8.18 7.53 30.87
C GLY A 806 7.98 6.13 30.31
N GLY A 807 6.73 5.68 30.17
CA GLY A 807 6.45 4.34 29.66
C GLY A 807 5.18 4.28 28.83
N GLU A 808 5.25 3.53 27.74
CA GLU A 808 4.12 3.24 26.87
C GLU A 808 3.76 1.75 26.95
N MET A 809 2.47 1.42 26.87
CA MET A 809 2.07 0.00 26.94
C MET A 809 2.57 -0.83 25.73
N SER A 810 2.94 -0.17 24.63
CA SER A 810 3.57 -0.79 23.46
C SER A 810 5.05 -1.11 23.63
N ALA A 811 5.54 -1.15 24.88
CA ALA A 811 6.89 -1.53 25.26
C ALA A 811 8.01 -0.53 24.89
N HIS A 812 7.69 0.76 24.71
CA HIS A 812 8.71 1.81 24.75
C HIS A 812 8.87 2.31 26.19
N HIS A 813 10.12 2.37 26.65
CA HIS A 813 10.47 2.77 28.01
C HIS A 813 11.55 3.85 27.94
N TYR A 814 11.26 5.03 28.49
CA TYR A 814 12.03 6.25 28.32
C TYR A 814 12.69 6.66 29.64
N PHE A 815 13.96 7.04 29.58
CA PHE A 815 14.76 7.32 30.77
C PHE A 815 15.38 8.70 30.69
N ARG A 816 15.17 9.54 31.71
CA ARG A 816 15.75 10.90 31.77
C ARG A 816 17.25 10.88 31.51
N ASP A 817 17.94 10.01 32.23
CA ASP A 817 19.41 9.95 32.22
C ASP A 817 19.96 9.29 30.94
N PHE A 818 19.09 8.74 30.09
CA PHE A 818 19.37 8.29 28.72
C PHE A 818 18.93 9.34 27.70
N ALA A 819 19.18 10.62 28.03
CA ALA A 819 18.73 11.79 27.26
C ALA A 819 17.22 11.79 26.94
N TYR A 820 16.41 11.37 27.92
CA TYR A 820 14.95 11.23 27.80
C TYR A 820 14.50 10.29 26.67
N CYS A 821 15.39 9.48 26.12
CA CYS A 821 15.10 8.57 25.02
C CYS A 821 14.66 7.21 25.53
N ASP A 822 14.02 6.48 24.63
CA ASP A 822 13.65 5.09 24.79
C ASP A 822 14.84 4.14 24.67
N SER A 823 14.77 3.05 25.42
CA SER A 823 15.71 1.95 25.43
C SER A 823 14.97 0.63 25.60
N GLY A 824 15.27 -0.36 24.76
CA GLY A 824 14.84 -1.74 24.97
C GLY A 824 15.78 -2.49 25.92
N MET A 825 17.03 -2.03 26.08
CA MET A 825 18.01 -2.71 26.92
C MET A 825 17.86 -2.42 28.42
N ILE A 826 17.61 -1.17 28.80
CA ILE A 826 17.51 -0.76 30.21
C ILE A 826 16.37 -1.48 30.97
N PRO A 827 15.15 -1.65 30.42
CA PRO A 827 14.03 -2.24 31.15
C PRO A 827 14.31 -3.66 31.66
N TRP A 828 14.84 -4.55 30.81
CA TRP A 828 15.07 -5.93 31.22
C TRP A 828 16.23 -6.05 32.22
N LEU A 829 17.24 -5.19 32.14
CA LEU A 829 18.31 -5.10 33.13
C LEU A 829 17.76 -4.74 34.51
N LEU A 830 16.93 -3.69 34.58
CA LEU A 830 16.28 -3.25 35.82
C LEU A 830 15.36 -4.33 36.39
N VAL A 831 14.56 -4.99 35.53
CA VAL A 831 13.69 -6.08 35.97
C VAL A 831 14.52 -7.27 36.49
N ALA A 832 15.58 -7.67 35.79
CA ALA A 832 16.44 -8.76 36.23
C ALA A 832 17.10 -8.48 37.59
N GLU A 833 17.56 -7.25 37.83
CA GLU A 833 18.06 -6.82 39.14
C GLU A 833 16.95 -6.91 40.22
N LEU A 834 15.73 -6.46 39.91
CA LEU A 834 14.59 -6.54 40.83
C LEU A 834 14.24 -8.00 41.20
N LEU A 835 14.33 -8.95 40.26
CA LEU A 835 14.13 -10.38 40.53
C LEU A 835 15.15 -10.93 41.54
N CYS A 836 16.37 -10.41 41.55
CA CYS A 836 17.38 -10.75 42.56
C CYS A 836 17.10 -10.07 43.89
N LEU A 837 16.89 -8.75 43.90
CA LEU A 837 16.67 -7.96 45.11
C LEU A 837 15.43 -8.40 45.90
N LYS A 838 14.34 -8.72 45.21
CA LYS A 838 13.09 -9.17 45.82
C LYS A 838 13.06 -10.68 46.06
N ASN A 839 14.04 -11.43 45.54
CA ASN A 839 14.06 -12.88 45.54
C ASN A 839 12.70 -13.47 45.11
N SER A 840 12.16 -12.95 44.00
CA SER A 840 10.82 -13.23 43.47
C SER A 840 10.88 -13.50 41.97
N SER A 841 9.85 -14.15 41.43
CA SER A 841 9.68 -14.29 39.98
C SER A 841 8.95 -13.10 39.37
N LEU A 842 9.06 -12.93 38.05
CA LEU A 842 8.40 -11.84 37.33
C LEU A 842 6.87 -11.95 37.45
N LYS A 843 6.33 -13.17 37.35
CA LYS A 843 4.91 -13.45 37.55
C LYS A 843 4.41 -12.89 38.89
N SER A 844 5.12 -13.19 39.97
CA SER A 844 4.75 -12.72 41.31
C SER A 844 4.85 -11.19 41.45
N LEU A 845 5.81 -10.54 40.78
CA LEU A 845 5.95 -9.08 40.84
C LEU A 845 4.79 -8.33 40.18
N VAL A 846 4.12 -8.93 39.19
CA VAL A 846 3.01 -8.28 38.46
C VAL A 846 1.63 -8.84 38.79
N ALA A 847 1.53 -9.98 39.47
CA ALA A 847 0.27 -10.70 39.72
C ALA A 847 -0.79 -9.83 40.40
N ASP A 848 -0.44 -9.13 41.49
CA ASP A 848 -1.38 -8.27 42.21
C ASP A 848 -1.91 -7.14 41.33
N ARG A 849 -1.08 -6.65 40.40
CA ARG A 849 -1.41 -5.57 39.48
C ARG A 849 -2.29 -6.04 38.34
N GLN A 850 -2.01 -7.22 37.80
CA GLN A 850 -2.87 -7.91 36.83
C GLN A 850 -4.24 -8.25 37.42
N ALA A 851 -4.29 -8.66 38.69
CA ALA A 851 -5.53 -8.94 39.39
C ALA A 851 -6.32 -7.66 39.67
N ALA A 852 -5.65 -6.57 40.06
CA ALA A 852 -6.32 -5.30 40.36
C ALA A 852 -6.81 -4.56 39.10
N PHE A 853 -6.09 -4.68 37.98
CA PHE A 853 -6.37 -3.96 36.74
C PHE A 853 -6.19 -4.87 35.51
N PRO A 854 -7.03 -5.92 35.34
CA PRO A 854 -6.94 -6.79 34.18
C PRO A 854 -7.20 -5.99 32.90
N ALA A 855 -6.45 -6.31 31.84
CA ALA A 855 -6.47 -5.58 30.59
C ALA A 855 -6.53 -6.53 29.38
N SER A 856 -7.15 -6.06 28.30
CA SER A 856 -7.32 -6.85 27.06
C SER A 856 -6.04 -6.97 26.22
N GLY A 857 -5.00 -6.22 26.57
CA GLY A 857 -3.89 -5.91 25.65
C GLY A 857 -4.34 -4.99 24.52
N GLU A 858 -3.48 -4.78 23.53
CA GLU A 858 -3.81 -4.00 22.32
C GLU A 858 -4.39 -4.92 21.23
N ILE A 859 -5.59 -4.59 20.77
CA ILE A 859 -6.30 -5.37 19.75
C ILE A 859 -6.45 -4.51 18.49
N ASN A 860 -5.84 -4.96 17.39
CA ASN A 860 -5.87 -4.27 16.11
C ASN A 860 -7.02 -4.77 15.22
N ARG A 861 -7.74 -3.85 14.56
CA ARG A 861 -8.81 -4.16 13.59
C ARG A 861 -8.65 -3.33 12.33
N LYS A 862 -8.60 -4.00 11.17
CA LYS A 862 -8.75 -3.36 9.86
C LYS A 862 -10.23 -3.15 9.60
N LEU A 863 -10.61 -1.92 9.29
CA LEU A 863 -11.99 -1.51 9.04
C LEU A 863 -12.03 -0.74 7.71
N GLY A 864 -13.07 -0.93 6.91
CA GLY A 864 -13.33 -0.13 5.70
C GLY A 864 -13.68 1.32 6.05
N ASN A 865 -14.45 1.54 7.13
CA ASN A 865 -14.75 2.88 7.66
C ASN A 865 -14.52 3.01 9.18
N ALA A 866 -13.29 3.36 9.57
CA ALA A 866 -12.92 3.55 10.97
C ALA A 866 -13.70 4.69 11.65
N ALA A 867 -13.95 5.79 10.95
CA ALA A 867 -14.61 6.97 11.52
C ALA A 867 -16.06 6.65 11.92
N GLU A 868 -16.78 5.92 11.08
CA GLU A 868 -18.16 5.50 11.35
C GLU A 868 -18.22 4.49 12.50
N ALA A 869 -17.33 3.50 12.53
CA ALA A 869 -17.28 2.52 13.62
C ALA A 869 -17.00 3.19 14.98
N ILE A 870 -16.07 4.16 15.02
CA ILE A 870 -15.81 4.97 16.22
C ILE A 870 -17.05 5.79 16.60
N ALA A 871 -17.73 6.40 15.63
CA ALA A 871 -18.94 7.19 15.89
C ALA A 871 -20.08 6.35 16.49
N ARG A 872 -20.30 5.11 16.01
CA ARG A 872 -21.29 4.18 16.58
C ARG A 872 -20.99 3.85 18.04
N ILE A 873 -19.72 3.55 18.36
CA ILE A 873 -19.29 3.27 19.73
C ILE A 873 -19.47 4.51 20.62
N ARG A 874 -19.10 5.69 20.13
CA ARG A 874 -19.30 6.95 20.86
C ARG A 874 -20.77 7.19 21.18
N ALA A 875 -21.66 7.05 20.19
CA ALA A 875 -23.10 7.24 20.39
C ALA A 875 -23.69 6.30 21.46
N GLN A 876 -23.18 5.06 21.55
CA GLN A 876 -23.65 4.08 22.53
C GLN A 876 -23.10 4.32 23.95
N TYR A 877 -21.80 4.65 24.08
CA TYR A 877 -21.13 4.66 25.39
C TYR A 877 -20.98 6.06 26.00
N GLU A 878 -20.82 7.13 25.21
CA GLU A 878 -20.63 8.49 25.76
C GLU A 878 -21.77 8.97 26.68
N PRO A 879 -23.07 8.70 26.42
CA PRO A 879 -24.15 9.24 27.25
C PRO A 879 -24.10 8.80 28.72
N ALA A 880 -23.50 7.64 29.00
CA ALA A 880 -23.40 7.07 30.34
C ALA A 880 -21.97 7.18 30.94
N ALA A 881 -21.04 7.81 30.22
CA ALA A 881 -19.64 7.90 30.63
C ALA A 881 -19.47 8.76 31.89
N ALA A 882 -18.61 8.31 32.81
CA ALA A 882 -18.19 9.12 33.96
C ALA A 882 -17.14 10.16 33.55
N HIS A 883 -16.26 9.81 32.61
CA HIS A 883 -15.25 10.71 32.06
C HIS A 883 -14.97 10.35 30.59
N ILE A 884 -14.71 11.38 29.78
CA ILE A 884 -14.36 11.27 28.36
C ILE A 884 -13.08 12.06 28.13
N ASP A 885 -12.09 11.41 27.53
CA ASP A 885 -10.82 12.03 27.14
C ASP A 885 -10.57 11.84 25.63
N THR A 886 -10.09 12.88 24.97
CA THR A 886 -9.81 12.90 23.53
C THR A 886 -8.33 13.20 23.22
N THR A 887 -7.46 13.02 24.21
CA THR A 887 -6.01 13.29 24.10
C THR A 887 -5.37 12.45 22.99
N ASP A 888 -5.78 11.19 22.85
CA ASP A 888 -5.35 10.30 21.78
C ASP A 888 -6.45 9.30 21.38
N GLY A 889 -7.17 9.62 20.30
CA GLY A 889 -8.38 8.91 19.93
C GLY A 889 -9.54 9.26 20.86
N ILE A 890 -10.26 8.25 21.35
CA ILE A 890 -11.33 8.40 22.32
C ILE A 890 -11.12 7.44 23.49
N SER A 891 -11.10 7.98 24.69
CA SER A 891 -11.08 7.24 25.96
C SER A 891 -12.39 7.48 26.67
N ILE A 892 -13.11 6.40 27.00
CA ILE A 892 -14.38 6.46 27.74
C ILE A 892 -14.24 5.65 29.02
N GLU A 893 -14.58 6.28 30.14
CA GLU A 893 -14.39 5.73 31.48
C GLU A 893 -15.72 5.64 32.25
N TYR A 894 -15.91 4.49 32.89
CA TYR A 894 -16.95 4.19 33.87
C TYR A 894 -16.29 3.85 35.23
N PRO A 895 -17.06 3.78 36.33
CA PRO A 895 -16.49 3.44 37.64
C PRO A 895 -15.69 2.13 37.65
N GLU A 896 -16.21 1.08 37.01
CA GLU A 896 -15.66 -0.28 37.05
C GLU A 896 -14.80 -0.66 35.84
N TRP A 897 -14.92 0.05 34.71
CA TRP A 897 -14.17 -0.26 33.49
C TRP A 897 -13.96 0.96 32.58
N ARG A 898 -12.97 0.89 31.71
CA ARG A 898 -12.72 1.90 30.67
C ARG A 898 -12.16 1.28 29.41
N PHE A 899 -12.23 2.04 28.32
CA PHE A 899 -11.56 1.67 27.07
C PHE A 899 -10.94 2.89 26.38
N ASN A 900 -9.94 2.62 25.53
CA ASN A 900 -9.39 3.57 24.56
C ASN A 900 -9.55 2.98 23.15
N LEU A 901 -9.95 3.83 22.21
CA LEU A 901 -10.10 3.50 20.80
C LEU A 901 -9.41 4.57 19.95
N ARG A 902 -8.45 4.18 19.11
CA ARG A 902 -7.68 5.12 18.28
C ARG A 902 -7.37 4.58 16.90
N THR A 903 -7.30 5.47 15.91
CA THR A 903 -6.75 5.14 14.59
C THR A 903 -5.24 5.14 14.65
N SER A 904 -4.61 4.13 14.06
CA SER A 904 -3.15 4.05 13.97
C SER A 904 -2.62 5.11 12.99
N ASN A 905 -1.58 5.84 13.39
CA ASN A 905 -0.93 6.85 12.54
C ASN A 905 0.02 6.23 11.49
N THR A 906 0.34 4.95 11.63
CA THR A 906 1.35 4.23 10.82
C THR A 906 0.78 3.07 10.01
N GLU A 907 -0.46 2.66 10.30
CA GLU A 907 -1.12 1.50 9.70
C GLU A 907 -2.63 1.81 9.55
N PRO A 908 -3.33 1.31 8.53
CA PRO A 908 -4.77 1.53 8.38
C PRO A 908 -5.58 0.59 9.31
N VAL A 909 -5.43 0.76 10.62
CA VAL A 909 -6.11 -0.03 11.66
C VAL A 909 -6.67 0.85 12.78
N VAL A 910 -7.76 0.41 13.40
CA VAL A 910 -8.23 0.88 14.71
C VAL A 910 -7.67 -0.02 15.80
N ARG A 911 -7.18 0.59 16.87
CA ARG A 911 -6.57 -0.08 18.03
C ARG A 911 -7.51 0.08 19.22
N LEU A 912 -7.87 -1.04 19.84
CA LEU A 912 -8.72 -1.12 21.02
C LEU A 912 -7.91 -1.59 22.23
N ASN A 913 -8.11 -0.90 23.35
CA ASN A 913 -7.60 -1.27 24.67
C ASN A 913 -8.72 -1.18 25.70
N VAL A 914 -8.87 -2.19 26.56
CA VAL A 914 -9.90 -2.24 27.60
C VAL A 914 -9.25 -2.65 28.92
N GLU A 915 -9.66 -2.03 30.02
CA GLU A 915 -9.30 -2.43 31.39
C GLU A 915 -10.50 -2.33 32.33
N SER A 916 -10.48 -3.10 33.41
CA SER A 916 -11.49 -3.05 34.49
C SER A 916 -10.83 -3.00 35.87
N ARG A 917 -11.62 -2.70 36.90
CA ARG A 917 -11.19 -2.78 38.31
C ARG A 917 -11.50 -4.15 38.88
N ALA A 918 -10.46 -4.94 39.08
CA ALA A 918 -10.53 -6.26 39.72
C ALA A 918 -11.55 -7.24 39.14
N ASP A 919 -11.94 -7.08 37.87
CA ASP A 919 -12.98 -7.90 37.23
C ASP A 919 -12.60 -8.32 35.80
N THR A 920 -11.90 -9.46 35.70
CA THR A 920 -11.51 -10.04 34.41
C THR A 920 -12.72 -10.45 33.56
N ALA A 921 -13.84 -10.82 34.18
CA ALA A 921 -15.04 -11.22 33.44
C ALA A 921 -15.66 -10.01 32.74
N LEU A 922 -15.80 -8.89 33.45
CA LEU A 922 -16.26 -7.63 32.88
C LEU A 922 -15.34 -7.13 31.77
N MET A 923 -14.02 -7.18 31.98
CA MET A 923 -13.05 -6.77 30.95
C MET A 923 -13.24 -7.59 29.66
N ASN A 924 -13.38 -8.91 29.77
CA ASN A 924 -13.61 -9.78 28.62
C ASN A 924 -14.97 -9.55 27.95
N GLU A 925 -16.03 -9.37 28.74
CA GLU A 925 -17.38 -9.07 28.25
C GLU A 925 -17.38 -7.79 27.41
N LYS A 926 -16.85 -6.68 27.98
CA LYS A 926 -16.82 -5.38 27.30
C LYS A 926 -15.87 -5.35 26.12
N THR A 927 -14.77 -6.08 26.18
CA THR A 927 -13.91 -6.29 25.02
C THR A 927 -14.68 -6.98 23.90
N ALA A 928 -15.41 -8.07 24.17
CA ALA A 928 -16.19 -8.77 23.16
C ALA A 928 -17.33 -7.90 22.58
N GLU A 929 -18.02 -7.13 23.43
CA GLU A 929 -19.07 -6.19 23.05
C GLU A 929 -18.53 -5.12 22.07
N LEU A 930 -17.45 -4.43 22.44
CA LEU A 930 -16.79 -3.43 21.61
C LEU A 930 -16.29 -4.03 20.29
N LEU A 931 -15.70 -5.23 20.34
CA LEU A 931 -15.24 -5.93 19.13
C LEU A 931 -16.38 -6.30 18.19
N ASN A 932 -17.58 -6.58 18.69
CA ASN A 932 -18.75 -6.82 17.86
C ASN A 932 -19.25 -5.52 17.20
N LEU A 933 -19.23 -4.39 17.91
CA LEU A 933 -19.58 -3.07 17.34
C LEU A 933 -18.57 -2.58 16.29
N LEU A 934 -17.31 -3.03 16.40
CA LEU A 934 -16.27 -2.81 15.42
C LEU A 934 -16.39 -3.71 14.19
N LYS A 935 -17.25 -4.75 14.17
CA LYS A 935 -17.49 -5.53 12.94
C LYS A 935 -18.37 -4.71 12.00
N GLU A 936 -18.01 -4.69 10.71
CA GLU A 936 -18.93 -4.22 9.67
C GLU A 936 -20.08 -5.23 9.59
N GLU A 937 -21.33 -4.75 9.69
CA GLU A 937 -22.46 -5.53 9.21
C GLU A 937 -22.20 -5.80 7.73
N SER A 938 -22.08 -7.08 7.37
CA SER A 938 -21.97 -7.52 6.00
C SER A 938 -23.20 -7.01 5.23
N LEU A 939 -23.00 -5.94 4.46
CA LEU A 939 -23.91 -5.50 3.41
C LEU A 939 -23.58 -6.23 2.11
#